data_AF-A0A954VGF2-F1
#
_entry.id   AF-A0A954VGF2-F1
#
_cell.length_a   1.000
_cell.length_b   1.000
_cell.length_c   1.000
_cell.angle_alpha   90.00
_cell.angle_beta   90.00
_cell.angle_gamma   90.00
#
_symmetry.space_group_name_H-M   'P 1'
#
loop_
_entity.id
_entity.type
_entity.pdbx_description
1 polymer ?
#
loop_
_entity_poly.entity_id
_entity_poly.type
_entity_poly.pdbx_seq_one_letter_code
_entity_poly.pdbx_strand_id
1 'polypeptide(L)'
;MYRSLLALWACWVAVCNVSTAEIQLHVASQGNDSAAGSAANPLASLAGAQSRIRELRASDEYSPQAISVLVHVGEYLLNEALHFDDRDSGDAEYPIVYQAIGGPVVLRGGKPLSEWERVTQLEGTSLADNSTSIWCADLRQFNEAELGQAQHRNLRSSPMPAFAQLLVPNRFARIARWPSEGWIDGGSIEWLGDGYVIDLPWHSQGGNTAIAMAHGFWKSDFEDSCVPVELTDINRLTKLSWPSTQLPIRSGARFRIEGTLAALDDRGEYYLDLDNKKIYYCDVLYPEKAFLVTQECPISMYGVSYLEFRGFTIEGSRHMGLEIAGGEAVHIDNCKFSQVANTGIHVYQGFDHRITNCRIEYTGADGVRVEAGDRLQLEPAGHLISNNLIEHFGLHFAAYHPGIYLHGVGITVNENQIRYGPHAAIIVSGNEHQISGNEITNVCMETDDVGAILVNGNPTFRGNEIRGNRIARCGSQSRTGIVGIYLDDFVSGTTVVGNIIQQLPRGIVIAGGRDNVVRENIIVDCLAAIQADGRGATWASNYFEGEESLFMQDLAEVQALETLYSERYPQLALSLENTPSLPLGNEIAQNWLDCPLGIDLQDPASQQHVAVEENQMKALVYLSRDDHGWYGLHRSLDSGFQIEPGKLIDTKE
;
A
#
# COMPACT_ATOMS: atom_id res chain seq x y z
N MET A 1 30.82 21.18 -46.98
CA MET A 1 30.66 22.60 -46.61
C MET A 1 29.57 22.64 -45.55
N TYR A 2 29.71 22.99 -44.28
CA TYR A 2 30.79 23.46 -43.39
C TYR A 2 30.31 23.02 -41.99
N ARG A 3 30.90 21.98 -41.39
CA ARG A 3 31.60 21.99 -40.10
C ARG A 3 31.44 23.25 -39.21
N SER A 4 30.97 22.98 -37.99
CA SER A 4 31.51 23.41 -36.69
C SER A 4 31.37 24.88 -36.27
N LEU A 5 30.78 25.10 -35.08
CA LEU A 5 31.22 26.11 -34.11
C LEU A 5 30.69 25.77 -32.71
N LEU A 6 31.48 24.96 -31.99
CA LEU A 6 31.62 24.98 -30.54
C LEU A 6 32.46 26.21 -30.19
N ALA A 7 31.98 27.11 -29.32
CA ALA A 7 32.83 28.04 -28.58
C ALA A 7 32.06 28.81 -27.48
N LEU A 8 32.47 28.54 -26.23
CA LEU A 8 32.77 29.53 -25.19
C LEU A 8 31.62 30.34 -24.57
N TRP A 9 30.99 29.80 -23.53
CA TRP A 9 30.64 30.55 -22.33
C TRP A 9 31.22 29.84 -21.10
N ALA A 10 32.53 30.00 -20.92
CA ALA A 10 33.20 29.74 -19.65
C ALA A 10 33.37 31.08 -18.94
N CYS A 11 32.34 31.49 -18.18
CA CYS A 11 32.50 32.54 -17.19
C CYS A 11 32.88 31.86 -15.87
N TRP A 12 34.08 32.18 -15.41
CA TRP A 12 34.54 31.90 -14.06
C TRP A 12 33.50 32.40 -13.05
N VAL A 13 32.78 31.48 -12.41
CA VAL A 13 32.19 31.76 -11.11
C VAL A 13 33.36 31.75 -10.14
N ALA A 14 33.82 32.95 -9.79
CA ALA A 14 34.51 33.12 -8.52
C ALA A 14 33.51 32.66 -7.45
N VAL A 15 33.74 31.46 -6.92
CA VAL A 15 33.04 30.96 -5.73
C VAL A 15 33.52 31.84 -4.59
N CYS A 16 32.87 32.99 -4.43
CA CYS A 16 32.76 33.62 -3.13
C CYS A 16 31.97 32.63 -2.29
N ASN A 17 32.67 31.80 -1.50
CA ASN A 17 32.08 31.18 -0.33
C ASN A 17 31.66 32.32 0.61
N VAL A 18 30.52 32.93 0.32
CA VAL A 18 29.74 33.59 1.35
C VAL A 18 29.27 32.43 2.20
N SER A 19 29.95 32.21 3.33
CA SER A 19 29.41 31.43 4.43
C SER A 19 28.08 32.09 4.77
N THR A 20 26.97 31.61 4.21
CA THR A 20 25.65 31.90 4.74
C THR A 20 25.71 31.42 6.18
N ALA A 21 25.53 32.35 7.13
CA ALA A 21 25.46 31.96 8.53
C ALA A 21 24.36 30.89 8.67
N GLU A 22 24.63 29.82 9.39
CA GLU A 22 23.70 28.71 9.60
C GLU A 22 23.51 28.57 11.11
N ILE A 23 22.27 28.48 11.57
CA ILE A 23 22.01 28.11 12.97
C ILE A 23 22.10 26.60 13.07
N GLN A 24 23.02 26.12 13.91
CA GLN A 24 23.11 24.69 14.24
C GLN A 24 22.60 24.46 15.67
N LEU A 25 21.54 23.66 15.78
CA LEU A 25 21.03 23.15 17.04
C LEU A 25 21.42 21.69 17.19
N HIS A 26 21.87 21.28 18.38
CA HIS A 26 22.21 19.92 18.70
C HIS A 26 21.20 19.31 19.66
N VAL A 27 20.78 18.08 19.38
CA VAL A 27 19.88 17.29 20.23
C VAL A 27 20.57 15.99 20.61
N ALA A 28 20.62 15.68 21.91
CA ALA A 28 21.21 14.45 22.44
C ALA A 28 20.32 13.87 23.54
N SER A 29 20.25 12.55 23.67
CA SER A 29 19.37 11.86 24.64
C SER A 29 19.64 12.18 26.11
N GLN A 30 20.82 12.72 26.43
CA GLN A 30 21.20 13.22 27.76
C GLN A 30 21.26 14.75 27.85
N GLY A 31 20.69 15.45 26.85
CA GLY A 31 20.63 16.91 26.79
C GLY A 31 19.62 17.50 27.77
N ASN A 32 19.35 18.80 27.60
CA ASN A 32 18.37 19.52 28.40
C ASN A 32 17.62 20.52 27.51
N ASP A 33 16.28 20.42 27.42
CA ASP A 33 15.47 21.31 26.58
C ASP A 33 15.43 22.77 27.05
N SER A 34 15.91 23.06 28.26
CA SER A 34 16.16 24.44 28.72
C SER A 34 17.53 25.00 28.27
N ALA A 35 18.37 24.20 27.64
CA ALA A 35 19.70 24.63 27.17
C ALA A 35 19.63 25.41 25.85
N ALA A 36 20.76 26.01 25.46
CA ALA A 36 20.89 26.78 24.21
C ALA A 36 20.80 25.90 22.94
N GLY A 37 21.01 24.59 23.05
CA GLY A 37 21.12 23.69 21.90
C GLY A 37 22.45 23.79 21.17
N SER A 38 23.51 24.27 21.83
CA SER A 38 24.87 24.23 21.24
C SER A 38 25.47 22.83 21.37
N ALA A 39 26.54 22.54 20.61
CA ALA A 39 27.24 21.25 20.71
C ALA A 39 27.68 20.89 22.14
N ALA A 40 28.04 21.89 22.94
CA ALA A 40 28.46 21.71 24.33
C ALA A 40 27.28 21.53 25.30
N ASN A 41 26.11 22.08 24.96
CA ASN A 41 24.90 22.03 25.79
C ASN A 41 23.68 21.71 24.89
N PRO A 42 23.57 20.45 24.42
CA PRO A 42 22.52 20.05 23.50
C PRO A 42 21.14 20.03 24.18
N LEU A 43 20.10 20.19 23.37
CA LEU A 43 18.72 19.96 23.76
C LEU A 43 18.48 18.45 23.98
N ALA A 44 17.46 18.10 24.76
CA ALA A 44 17.14 16.71 25.08
C ALA A 44 16.26 16.05 24.00
N SER A 45 15.41 16.82 23.32
CA SER A 45 14.38 16.30 22.43
C SER A 45 14.22 17.09 21.12
N LEU A 46 13.58 16.47 20.13
CA LEU A 46 13.20 17.15 18.89
C LEU A 46 12.15 18.25 19.16
N ALA A 47 11.25 18.04 20.11
CA ALA A 47 10.27 19.04 20.53
C ALA A 47 10.93 20.26 21.17
N GLY A 48 12.01 20.04 21.93
CA GLY A 48 12.88 21.10 22.44
C GLY A 48 13.55 21.89 21.31
N ALA A 49 14.05 21.20 20.27
CA ALA A 49 14.61 21.87 19.09
C ALA A 49 13.58 22.70 18.33
N GLN A 50 12.39 22.15 18.09
CA GLN A 50 11.28 22.89 17.49
C GLN A 50 10.92 24.14 18.30
N SER A 51 10.77 23.98 19.62
CA SER A 51 10.46 25.11 20.52
C SER A 51 11.55 26.18 20.46
N ARG A 52 12.82 25.77 20.48
CA ARG A 52 13.97 26.67 20.35
C ARG A 52 13.96 27.42 19.00
N ILE A 53 13.61 26.76 17.90
CA ILE A 53 13.50 27.41 16.58
C ILE A 53 12.41 28.47 16.62
N ARG A 54 11.23 28.14 17.17
CA ARG A 54 10.11 29.07 17.31
C ARG A 54 10.48 30.28 18.16
N GLU A 55 11.19 30.08 19.28
CA GLU A 55 11.71 31.15 20.13
C GLU A 55 12.73 32.04 19.41
N LEU A 56 13.68 31.42 18.68
CA LEU A 56 14.68 32.15 17.91
C LEU A 56 14.02 33.03 16.86
N ARG A 57 13.07 32.48 16.08
CA ARG A 57 12.37 33.21 15.00
C ARG A 57 11.42 34.29 15.52
N ALA A 58 10.95 34.18 16.75
CA ALA A 58 10.13 35.20 17.40
C ALA A 58 10.96 36.38 17.96
N SER A 59 12.30 36.27 17.99
CA SER A 59 13.19 37.34 18.45
C SER A 59 13.34 38.45 17.41
N ASP A 60 13.32 39.72 17.86
CA ASP A 60 13.60 40.89 17.02
C ASP A 60 15.04 40.89 16.44
N GLU A 61 15.94 40.08 17.00
CA GLU A 61 17.32 39.93 16.54
C GLU A 61 17.48 38.83 15.46
N TYR A 62 16.41 38.09 15.15
CA TYR A 62 16.47 37.04 14.14
C TYR A 62 16.65 37.61 12.74
N SER A 63 17.65 37.11 12.03
CA SER A 63 17.82 37.33 10.60
C SER A 63 17.58 36.01 9.87
N PRO A 64 16.81 36.00 8.76
CA PRO A 64 16.57 34.80 7.97
C PRO A 64 17.88 34.11 7.57
N GLN A 65 17.97 32.84 7.91
CA GLN A 65 19.13 31.99 7.61
C GLN A 65 18.74 30.52 7.76
N ALA A 66 19.50 29.62 7.13
CA ALA A 66 19.25 28.19 7.21
C ALA A 66 19.41 27.67 8.65
N ILE A 67 18.59 26.69 9.02
CA ILE A 67 18.63 26.05 10.34
C ILE A 67 18.82 24.55 10.19
N SER A 68 19.86 24.02 10.82
CA SER A 68 20.12 22.58 10.92
C SER A 68 19.97 22.10 12.36
N VAL A 69 19.12 21.09 12.56
CA VAL A 69 18.94 20.37 13.82
C VAL A 69 19.69 19.04 13.73
N LEU A 70 20.85 18.97 14.36
CA LEU A 70 21.74 17.83 14.40
C LEU A 70 21.38 16.93 15.59
N VAL A 71 20.69 15.83 15.30
CA VAL A 71 20.24 14.86 16.32
C VAL A 71 21.25 13.73 16.44
N HIS A 72 21.86 13.59 17.61
CA HIS A 72 22.90 12.59 17.87
C HIS A 72 22.30 11.20 18.09
N VAL A 73 23.09 10.18 17.76
CA VAL A 73 22.77 8.75 18.00
C VAL A 73 22.10 8.51 19.36
N GLY A 74 20.99 7.76 19.34
CA GLY A 74 20.22 7.49 20.55
C GLY A 74 18.80 7.04 20.28
N GLU A 75 18.15 6.57 21.34
CA GLU A 75 16.72 6.30 21.35
C GLU A 75 16.00 7.47 22.01
N TYR A 76 14.93 7.94 21.37
CA TYR A 76 14.11 9.06 21.80
C TYR A 76 12.66 8.58 21.89
N LEU A 77 12.14 8.52 23.11
CA LEU A 77 10.77 8.09 23.37
C LEU A 77 9.82 9.27 23.14
N LEU A 78 8.82 9.06 22.27
CA LEU A 78 7.78 10.05 21.99
C LEU A 78 6.57 9.75 22.88
N ASN A 79 6.55 10.38 24.06
CA ASN A 79 5.40 10.34 24.97
C ASN A 79 4.21 11.14 24.43
N GLU A 80 4.49 12.12 23.56
CA GLU A 80 3.54 12.89 22.79
C GLU A 80 4.04 12.97 21.35
N ALA A 81 3.12 13.13 20.41
CA ALA A 81 3.44 13.28 19.00
C ALA A 81 4.16 14.61 18.73
N LEU A 82 5.09 14.60 17.77
CA LEU A 82 5.79 15.79 17.30
C LEU A 82 4.98 16.43 16.17
N HIS A 83 4.27 17.51 16.50
CA HIS A 83 3.40 18.22 15.57
C HIS A 83 4.09 19.46 15.00
N PHE A 84 4.37 19.45 13.71
CA PHE A 84 4.84 20.61 12.95
C PHE A 84 3.67 21.34 12.29
N ASP A 85 3.76 22.66 12.28
CA ASP A 85 2.80 23.53 11.59
C ASP A 85 3.51 24.63 10.81
N ASP A 86 2.74 25.56 10.24
CA ASP A 86 3.22 26.68 9.44
C ASP A 86 4.36 27.48 10.09
N ARG A 87 4.40 27.57 11.44
CA ARG A 87 5.47 28.24 12.21
C ARG A 87 6.82 27.55 12.10
N ASP A 88 6.84 26.30 11.67
CA ASP A 88 8.04 25.50 11.48
C ASP A 88 8.50 25.47 10.02
N SER A 89 7.88 26.26 9.14
CA SER A 89 8.26 26.32 7.73
C SER A 89 9.55 27.11 7.52
N GLY A 90 10.45 26.58 6.68
CA GLY A 90 11.53 27.36 6.06
C GLY A 90 11.03 28.12 4.83
N ASP A 91 11.97 28.54 4.00
CA ASP A 91 11.71 29.00 2.63
C ASP A 91 12.73 28.39 1.65
N ALA A 92 12.55 28.66 0.36
CA ALA A 92 13.42 28.09 -0.69
C ALA A 92 14.91 28.48 -0.56
N GLU A 93 15.22 29.61 0.08
CA GLU A 93 16.60 30.06 0.33
C GLU A 93 17.12 29.55 1.68
N TYR A 94 16.23 29.46 2.68
CA TYR A 94 16.55 29.12 4.07
C TYR A 94 15.67 27.96 4.58
N PRO A 95 15.90 26.72 4.12
CA PRO A 95 15.17 25.56 4.60
C PRO A 95 15.55 25.20 6.05
N ILE A 96 14.69 24.40 6.69
CA ILE A 96 14.95 23.82 8.01
C ILE A 96 15.20 22.33 7.85
N VAL A 97 16.35 21.85 8.33
CA VAL A 97 16.78 20.45 8.18
C VAL A 97 16.94 19.79 9.54
N TYR A 98 16.16 18.75 9.80
CA TYR A 98 16.39 17.81 10.89
C TYR A 98 17.25 16.66 10.36
N GLN A 99 18.40 16.39 10.99
CA GLN A 99 19.34 15.39 10.52
C GLN A 99 19.88 14.52 11.65
N ALA A 100 19.72 13.20 11.50
CA ALA A 100 20.38 12.21 12.33
C ALA A 100 21.90 12.17 12.06
N ILE A 101 22.73 12.20 13.10
CA ILE A 101 24.20 12.18 13.03
C ILE A 101 24.83 11.23 14.05
N GLY A 102 26.02 10.73 13.72
CA GLY A 102 26.83 9.91 14.63
C GLY A 102 26.36 8.45 14.79
N GLY A 103 25.26 8.05 14.15
CA GLY A 103 24.71 6.69 14.20
C GLY A 103 23.18 6.67 14.11
N PRO A 104 22.54 5.53 14.40
CA PRO A 104 21.08 5.41 14.39
C PRO A 104 20.40 6.33 15.41
N VAL A 105 19.42 7.11 14.95
CA VAL A 105 18.50 7.89 15.79
C VAL A 105 17.13 7.26 15.68
N VAL A 106 16.63 6.69 16.78
CA VAL A 106 15.37 5.94 16.80
C VAL A 106 14.33 6.71 17.59
N LEU A 107 13.25 7.12 16.92
CA LEU A 107 12.07 7.75 17.50
C LEU A 107 11.02 6.66 17.75
N ARG A 108 10.65 6.43 19.01
CA ARG A 108 9.74 5.34 19.40
C ARG A 108 8.39 5.89 19.86
N GLY A 109 7.29 5.47 19.23
CA GLY A 109 5.92 5.89 19.56
C GLY A 109 5.25 5.04 20.65
N GLY A 110 5.94 4.81 21.77
CA GLY A 110 5.43 3.95 22.83
C GLY A 110 6.17 4.06 24.16
N LYS A 111 5.73 3.28 25.14
CA LYS A 111 6.34 3.24 26.49
C LYS A 111 6.98 1.87 26.74
N PRO A 112 8.12 1.83 27.46
CA PRO A 112 8.70 0.57 27.92
C PRO A 112 7.69 -0.24 28.74
N LEU A 113 7.69 -1.55 28.53
CA LEU A 113 6.91 -2.51 29.29
C LEU A 113 7.84 -3.49 30.00
N SER A 114 7.79 -3.48 31.32
CA SER A 114 8.70 -4.22 32.21
C SER A 114 7.93 -5.08 33.22
N GLU A 115 8.66 -5.66 34.19
CA GLU A 115 8.09 -6.44 35.30
C GLU A 115 7.32 -7.68 34.85
N TRP A 116 7.81 -8.35 33.80
CA TRP A 116 7.20 -9.57 33.32
C TRP A 116 7.37 -10.73 34.29
N GLU A 117 6.28 -11.43 34.55
CA GLU A 117 6.23 -12.62 35.38
C GLU A 117 5.93 -13.86 34.53
N ARG A 118 6.59 -14.98 34.83
CA ARG A 118 6.32 -16.23 34.14
C ARG A 118 5.02 -16.84 34.65
N VAL A 119 4.09 -17.11 33.74
CA VAL A 119 2.83 -17.78 34.03
C VAL A 119 3.04 -19.30 33.94
N THR A 120 2.80 -20.01 35.04
CA THR A 120 2.97 -21.47 35.11
C THR A 120 1.70 -22.25 34.76
N GLN A 121 0.54 -21.60 34.86
CA GLN A 121 -0.75 -22.15 34.49
C GLN A 121 -1.67 -21.00 34.09
N LEU A 122 -2.30 -21.11 32.92
CA LEU A 122 -3.27 -20.13 32.42
C LEU A 122 -4.51 -20.90 31.93
N GLU A 123 -5.60 -20.83 32.68
CA GLU A 123 -6.86 -21.46 32.31
C GLU A 123 -7.36 -20.91 30.96
N GLY A 124 -7.91 -21.78 30.12
CA GLY A 124 -8.39 -21.40 28.78
C GLY A 124 -7.33 -21.42 27.66
N THR A 125 -6.08 -21.81 27.96
CA THR A 125 -5.03 -22.03 26.94
C THR A 125 -4.73 -23.53 26.78
N SER A 126 -4.54 -23.99 25.55
CA SER A 126 -3.94 -25.31 25.28
C SER A 126 -2.43 -25.14 25.15
N LEU A 127 -1.73 -25.06 26.28
CA LEU A 127 -0.27 -25.20 26.30
C LEU A 127 0.08 -26.64 25.87
N ALA A 128 0.16 -26.87 24.55
CA ALA A 128 0.28 -28.20 23.98
C ALA A 128 1.69 -28.79 24.13
N ASP A 129 2.69 -27.99 24.50
CA ASP A 129 4.08 -28.47 24.61
C ASP A 129 4.92 -27.66 25.60
N ASN A 130 5.90 -28.32 26.25
CA ASN A 130 6.83 -27.74 27.24
C ASN A 130 7.88 -26.79 26.60
N SER A 131 7.69 -26.40 25.34
CA SER A 131 8.69 -25.72 24.51
C SER A 131 8.46 -24.20 24.38
N THR A 132 7.43 -23.66 25.05
CA THR A 132 7.12 -22.22 25.14
C THR A 132 6.84 -21.82 26.59
N SER A 133 6.96 -20.53 26.91
CA SER A 133 6.54 -19.95 28.20
C SER A 133 5.60 -18.78 27.95
N ILE A 134 4.62 -18.62 28.82
CA ILE A 134 3.78 -17.42 28.81
C ILE A 134 4.34 -16.45 29.85
N TRP A 135 4.57 -15.22 29.42
CA TRP A 135 4.96 -14.09 30.25
C TRP A 135 3.78 -13.14 30.41
N CYS A 136 3.59 -12.58 31.59
CA CYS A 136 2.51 -11.63 31.89
C CYS A 136 3.09 -10.32 32.42
N ALA A 137 2.57 -9.19 31.94
CA ALA A 137 2.88 -7.86 32.48
C ALA A 137 1.60 -7.06 32.74
N ASP A 138 1.73 -6.05 33.60
CA ASP A 138 0.63 -5.18 34.01
C ASP A 138 0.47 -3.98 33.07
N LEU A 139 -0.77 -3.67 32.71
CA LEU A 139 -1.12 -2.55 31.83
C LEU A 139 -1.77 -1.38 32.57
N ARG A 140 -1.86 -1.38 33.91
CA ARG A 140 -2.54 -0.30 34.67
C ARG A 140 -1.86 1.06 34.56
N GLN A 141 -0.60 1.10 34.14
CA GLN A 141 0.10 2.36 33.81
C GLN A 141 -0.41 3.02 32.51
N PHE A 142 -1.19 2.30 31.70
CA PHE A 142 -1.79 2.80 30.46
C PHE A 142 -3.28 3.12 30.65
N ASN A 143 -3.73 4.18 30.00
CA ASN A 143 -5.14 4.56 29.98
C ASN A 143 -5.90 3.87 28.82
N GLU A 144 -7.24 3.96 28.83
CA GLU A 144 -8.10 3.31 27.82
C GLU A 144 -7.84 3.82 26.40
N ALA A 145 -7.56 5.11 26.23
CA ALA A 145 -7.25 5.68 24.92
C ALA A 145 -5.93 5.11 24.37
N GLU A 146 -4.91 4.89 25.21
CA GLU A 146 -3.63 4.29 24.84
C GLU A 146 -3.72 2.80 24.53
N LEU A 147 -4.64 2.08 25.18
CA LEU A 147 -4.88 0.66 24.94
C LEU A 147 -5.73 0.42 23.68
N GLY A 148 -6.69 1.30 23.41
CA GLY A 148 -7.64 1.14 22.30
C GLY A 148 -8.57 -0.06 22.48
N GLN A 149 -9.35 -0.37 21.45
CA GLN A 149 -10.30 -1.49 21.43
C GLN A 149 -10.36 -2.12 20.03
N ALA A 150 -10.93 -3.32 19.92
CA ALA A 150 -11.24 -3.91 18.62
C ALA A 150 -12.19 -3.01 17.83
N GLN A 151 -11.93 -2.91 16.53
CA GLN A 151 -12.74 -2.13 15.61
C GLN A 151 -12.93 -2.92 14.32
N HIS A 152 -14.11 -2.76 13.74
CA HIS A 152 -14.44 -3.29 12.44
C HIS A 152 -13.53 -2.66 11.37
N ARG A 153 -12.89 -3.50 10.57
CA ARG A 153 -11.99 -3.10 9.48
C ARG A 153 -12.50 -3.68 8.17
N ASN A 154 -12.75 -2.84 7.18
CA ASN A 154 -13.03 -3.27 5.81
C ASN A 154 -12.58 -2.20 4.82
N LEU A 155 -12.70 -2.51 3.54
CA LEU A 155 -12.40 -1.61 2.43
C LEU A 155 -13.13 -0.24 2.50
N ARG A 156 -14.30 -0.19 3.15
CA ARG A 156 -15.16 1.00 3.21
C ARG A 156 -14.97 1.82 4.49
N SER A 157 -14.22 1.32 5.46
CA SER A 157 -13.94 2.03 6.70
C SER A 157 -12.70 2.89 6.53
N SER A 158 -12.76 4.14 6.99
CA SER A 158 -11.54 4.92 7.18
C SER A 158 -10.58 4.14 8.08
N PRO A 159 -9.28 4.06 7.73
CA PRO A 159 -8.31 3.42 8.59
C PRO A 159 -8.34 4.11 9.95
N MET A 160 -8.59 3.33 11.00
CA MET A 160 -8.60 3.82 12.38
C MET A 160 -7.33 3.35 13.09
N PRO A 161 -6.92 4.03 14.18
CA PRO A 161 -5.82 3.56 15.01
C PRO A 161 -6.10 2.14 15.52
N ALA A 162 -5.18 1.22 15.28
CA ALA A 162 -5.21 -0.12 15.85
C ALA A 162 -5.25 -0.05 17.38
N PHE A 163 -5.67 -1.12 18.06
CA PHE A 163 -5.41 -1.25 19.50
C PHE A 163 -3.90 -1.35 19.77
N ALA A 164 -3.49 -1.22 21.04
CA ALA A 164 -2.08 -1.24 21.43
C ALA A 164 -1.34 -2.47 20.89
N GLN A 165 -0.18 -2.21 20.28
CA GLN A 165 0.68 -3.25 19.71
C GLN A 165 1.85 -3.53 20.64
N LEU A 166 2.19 -4.80 20.83
CA LEU A 166 3.38 -5.19 21.57
C LEU A 166 4.56 -5.25 20.62
N LEU A 167 5.56 -4.41 20.88
CA LEU A 167 6.84 -4.45 20.21
C LEU A 167 7.84 -5.19 21.11
N VAL A 168 8.40 -6.28 20.60
CA VAL A 168 9.55 -6.99 21.18
C VAL A 168 10.79 -6.70 20.33
N PRO A 169 12.02 -6.98 20.79
CA PRO A 169 13.21 -6.60 20.04
C PRO A 169 13.15 -6.95 18.56
N ASN A 170 13.15 -5.91 17.73
CA ASN A 170 13.14 -5.94 16.25
C ASN A 170 11.85 -6.42 15.58
N ARG A 171 10.71 -6.59 16.27
CA ARG A 171 9.43 -6.94 15.62
C ARG A 171 8.19 -6.62 16.45
N PHE A 172 7.07 -6.36 15.79
CA PHE A 172 5.78 -6.56 16.42
C PHE A 172 5.61 -8.03 16.81
N ALA A 173 5.18 -8.26 18.04
CA ALA A 173 4.60 -9.54 18.42
C ALA A 173 3.30 -9.72 17.64
N ARG A 174 2.99 -10.95 17.26
CA ARG A 174 1.78 -11.26 16.51
C ARG A 174 0.61 -11.37 17.47
N ILE A 175 -0.55 -10.80 17.15
CA ILE A 175 -1.73 -11.08 17.97
C ILE A 175 -2.06 -12.58 17.90
N ALA A 176 -2.36 -13.20 19.05
CA ALA A 176 -2.76 -14.59 19.15
C ALA A 176 -3.90 -14.87 18.16
N ARG A 177 -3.73 -15.87 17.30
CA ARG A 177 -4.66 -16.14 16.20
C ARG A 177 -4.75 -17.61 15.85
N TRP A 178 -5.89 -18.00 15.28
CA TRP A 178 -6.09 -19.32 14.72
C TRP A 178 -6.56 -19.27 13.27
N PRO A 179 -5.94 -20.07 12.38
CA PRO A 179 -4.69 -20.82 12.61
C PRO A 179 -3.54 -19.85 12.92
N SER A 180 -2.51 -20.35 13.60
CA SER A 180 -1.33 -19.55 13.93
C SER A 180 -0.66 -19.03 12.64
N GLU A 181 -0.82 -19.73 11.51
CA GLU A 181 -0.39 -19.30 10.17
C GLU A 181 -1.48 -19.47 9.11
N GLY A 182 -1.53 -18.52 8.17
CA GLY A 182 -2.40 -18.56 6.99
C GLY A 182 -3.88 -18.37 7.29
N TRP A 183 -4.71 -19.08 6.52
CA TRP A 183 -6.18 -19.00 6.54
C TRP A 183 -6.79 -20.38 6.67
N ILE A 184 -8.01 -20.44 7.20
CA ILE A 184 -8.85 -21.64 7.20
C ILE A 184 -9.52 -21.75 5.85
N ASP A 185 -9.37 -22.87 5.17
CA ASP A 185 -10.12 -23.20 3.96
C ASP A 185 -11.25 -24.17 4.29
N GLY A 186 -12.52 -23.75 4.17
CA GLY A 186 -13.67 -24.66 4.29
C GLY A 186 -14.21 -24.91 5.71
N GLY A 187 -14.12 -23.93 6.61
CA GLY A 187 -14.76 -24.01 7.94
C GLY A 187 -16.30 -24.03 7.89
N SER A 188 -16.93 -24.54 8.95
CA SER A 188 -18.39 -24.54 9.13
C SER A 188 -18.86 -23.13 9.49
N ILE A 189 -19.57 -22.47 8.57
CA ILE A 189 -20.22 -21.17 8.78
C ILE A 189 -21.72 -21.34 8.53
N GLU A 190 -22.54 -21.16 9.57
CA GLU A 190 -23.99 -21.34 9.50
C GLU A 190 -24.72 -20.01 9.78
N TRP A 191 -25.75 -19.70 8.99
CA TRP A 191 -26.66 -18.58 9.25
C TRP A 191 -27.82 -19.03 10.14
N LEU A 192 -28.00 -18.41 11.30
CA LEU A 192 -29.05 -18.78 12.27
C LEU A 192 -30.29 -17.86 12.26
N GLY A 193 -30.34 -16.87 11.37
CA GLY A 193 -31.49 -15.95 11.24
C GLY A 193 -31.22 -14.53 11.73
N ASP A 194 -30.36 -14.37 12.73
CA ASP A 194 -29.95 -13.08 13.31
C ASP A 194 -28.43 -12.90 13.40
N GLY A 195 -27.67 -13.82 12.79
CA GLY A 195 -26.21 -13.79 12.72
C GLY A 195 -25.63 -15.06 12.12
N TYR A 196 -24.31 -15.03 11.89
CA TYR A 196 -23.53 -16.22 11.53
C TYR A 196 -22.88 -16.84 12.76
N VAL A 197 -22.73 -18.16 12.71
CA VAL A 197 -21.99 -18.96 13.69
C VAL A 197 -20.82 -19.65 13.00
N ILE A 198 -19.67 -19.66 13.69
CA ILE A 198 -18.48 -20.39 13.29
C ILE A 198 -18.16 -21.43 14.37
N ASP A 199 -18.07 -22.70 13.98
CA ASP A 199 -17.65 -23.76 14.89
C ASP A 199 -16.12 -23.72 15.06
N LEU A 200 -15.66 -23.68 16.32
CA LEU A 200 -14.24 -23.68 16.66
C LEU A 200 -13.76 -25.08 17.07
N PRO A 201 -12.51 -25.47 16.74
CA PRO A 201 -11.99 -26.80 17.07
C PRO A 201 -11.53 -26.94 18.52
N TRP A 202 -11.54 -25.86 19.32
CA TRP A 202 -11.22 -25.91 20.76
C TRP A 202 -12.43 -25.55 21.63
N HIS A 203 -12.35 -26.05 22.86
CA HIS A 203 -13.23 -25.68 23.96
C HIS A 203 -12.75 -24.36 24.57
N SER A 204 -13.32 -23.21 24.20
CA SER A 204 -13.03 -21.96 24.91
C SER A 204 -13.81 -21.93 26.23
N GLN A 205 -13.14 -22.20 27.36
CA GLN A 205 -13.63 -21.77 28.67
C GLN A 205 -12.88 -20.53 29.12
N GLY A 206 -13.60 -19.41 29.21
CA GLY A 206 -13.07 -18.15 29.75
C GLY A 206 -12.12 -17.40 28.80
N GLY A 207 -11.88 -16.13 29.13
CA GLY A 207 -11.12 -15.17 28.33
C GLY A 207 -11.97 -13.98 27.91
N ASN A 208 -11.38 -12.79 27.95
CA ASN A 208 -11.99 -11.55 27.48
C ASN A 208 -12.03 -11.55 25.94
N THR A 209 -13.16 -11.18 25.35
CA THR A 209 -13.33 -11.09 23.89
C THR A 209 -13.29 -9.66 23.36
N ALA A 210 -12.93 -8.67 24.19
CA ALA A 210 -12.93 -7.26 23.83
C ALA A 210 -12.02 -6.92 22.64
N ILE A 211 -11.06 -7.79 22.31
CA ILE A 211 -10.20 -7.65 21.13
C ILE A 211 -10.34 -8.79 20.12
N ALA A 212 -11.31 -9.70 20.31
CA ALA A 212 -11.49 -10.86 19.45
C ALA A 212 -12.10 -10.46 18.10
N MET A 213 -11.48 -10.91 17.01
CA MET A 213 -11.88 -10.57 15.65
C MET A 213 -11.97 -11.80 14.76
N ALA A 214 -12.91 -11.80 13.81
CA ALA A 214 -12.93 -12.71 12.67
C ALA A 214 -12.49 -11.95 11.42
N HIS A 215 -11.39 -12.36 10.81
CA HIS A 215 -10.82 -11.77 9.60
C HIS A 215 -10.99 -12.74 8.45
N GLY A 216 -11.55 -12.33 7.31
CA GLY A 216 -11.71 -13.23 6.19
C GLY A 216 -12.08 -12.61 4.86
N PHE A 217 -12.03 -13.46 3.84
CA PHE A 217 -12.47 -13.25 2.46
C PHE A 217 -13.86 -13.85 2.29
N TRP A 218 -14.85 -13.11 2.76
CA TRP A 218 -16.19 -13.62 3.01
C TRP A 218 -16.98 -13.91 1.76
N LYS A 219 -16.84 -13.07 0.73
CA LYS A 219 -17.59 -13.16 -0.52
C LYS A 219 -16.70 -13.53 -1.70
N SER A 220 -15.59 -12.81 -1.83
CA SER A 220 -14.63 -12.90 -2.92
C SER A 220 -13.22 -12.76 -2.35
N ASP A 221 -12.22 -13.26 -3.07
CA ASP A 221 -10.82 -13.18 -2.62
C ASP A 221 -10.13 -11.86 -2.97
N PHE A 222 -10.83 -10.92 -3.61
CA PHE A 222 -10.34 -9.58 -3.86
C PHE A 222 -10.55 -8.62 -2.68
N GLU A 223 -11.44 -8.95 -1.73
CA GLU A 223 -11.79 -8.09 -0.59
C GLU A 223 -11.79 -8.90 0.71
N ASP A 224 -11.06 -8.41 1.71
CA ASP A 224 -11.12 -8.88 3.08
C ASP A 224 -11.97 -7.94 3.97
N SER A 225 -12.47 -8.49 5.07
CA SER A 225 -12.87 -7.68 6.21
C SER A 225 -12.61 -8.39 7.52
N CYS A 226 -12.43 -7.60 8.57
CA CYS A 226 -12.20 -8.04 9.92
C CYS A 226 -13.28 -7.47 10.85
N VAL A 227 -14.06 -8.35 11.47
CA VAL A 227 -15.23 -7.98 12.26
C VAL A 227 -15.08 -8.42 13.72
N PRO A 228 -15.53 -7.63 14.71
CA PRO A 228 -15.54 -8.06 16.10
C PRO A 228 -16.43 -9.27 16.30
N VAL A 229 -16.01 -10.17 17.21
CA VAL A 229 -16.76 -11.37 17.56
C VAL A 229 -16.98 -11.50 19.06
N GLU A 230 -18.15 -12.03 19.43
CA GLU A 230 -18.44 -12.48 20.79
C GLU A 230 -18.30 -14.01 20.87
N LEU A 231 -17.58 -14.50 21.88
CA LEU A 231 -17.58 -15.94 22.22
C LEU A 231 -18.77 -16.19 23.14
N THR A 232 -19.77 -16.94 22.66
CA THR A 232 -21.04 -17.12 23.39
C THR A 232 -21.21 -18.50 24.01
N ASP A 233 -20.46 -19.50 23.53
CA ASP A 233 -20.50 -20.88 24.06
C ASP A 233 -19.16 -21.58 23.82
N ILE A 234 -18.95 -22.72 24.49
CA ILE A 234 -17.66 -23.42 24.64
C ILE A 234 -17.06 -23.82 23.28
N ASN A 235 -17.85 -23.97 22.21
CA ASN A 235 -17.39 -24.37 20.86
C ASN A 235 -17.93 -23.48 19.73
N ARG A 236 -18.57 -22.34 20.03
CA ARG A 236 -19.29 -21.53 19.04
C ARG A 236 -18.99 -20.05 19.20
N LEU A 237 -18.45 -19.47 18.13
CA LEU A 237 -18.52 -18.03 17.91
C LEU A 237 -19.94 -17.71 17.46
N THR A 238 -20.67 -16.93 18.25
CA THR A 238 -22.01 -16.49 17.85
C THR A 238 -22.03 -14.99 17.73
N LYS A 239 -22.66 -14.55 16.65
CA LYS A 239 -23.01 -13.16 16.38
C LYS A 239 -21.81 -12.33 15.94
N LEU A 240 -21.45 -12.49 14.67
CA LEU A 240 -20.90 -11.38 13.91
C LEU A 240 -21.97 -10.28 13.88
N SER A 241 -21.81 -9.21 14.65
CA SER A 241 -22.61 -8.01 14.41
C SER A 241 -22.11 -7.42 13.10
N TRP A 242 -22.87 -7.64 12.04
CA TRP A 242 -22.45 -7.37 10.67
C TRP A 242 -23.16 -6.14 10.13
N PRO A 243 -22.53 -4.97 10.03
CA PRO A 243 -23.18 -3.83 9.42
C PRO A 243 -22.79 -3.57 7.96
N SER A 244 -21.87 -4.32 7.33
CA SER A 244 -21.17 -3.75 6.16
C SER A 244 -21.15 -4.51 4.83
N THR A 245 -21.37 -5.82 4.75
CA THR A 245 -21.64 -6.48 3.45
C THR A 245 -23.13 -6.76 3.34
N GLN A 246 -23.82 -6.07 2.43
CA GLN A 246 -25.21 -6.35 2.07
C GLN A 246 -25.39 -7.73 1.38
N LEU A 247 -24.38 -8.62 1.46
CA LEU A 247 -24.25 -9.82 0.64
C LEU A 247 -23.88 -11.05 1.50
N PRO A 248 -24.41 -12.25 1.17
CA PRO A 248 -24.19 -13.48 1.94
C PRO A 248 -22.77 -14.04 1.80
N ILE A 249 -22.27 -14.68 2.87
CA ILE A 249 -20.96 -15.35 2.92
C ILE A 249 -20.93 -16.52 1.91
N ARG A 250 -19.84 -16.62 1.14
CA ARG A 250 -19.57 -17.71 0.19
C ARG A 250 -19.29 -19.01 0.96
N SER A 251 -19.85 -20.13 0.49
CA SER A 251 -19.46 -21.45 1.00
C SER A 251 -17.97 -21.68 0.75
N GLY A 252 -17.22 -22.04 1.80
CA GLY A 252 -15.77 -22.19 1.72
C GLY A 252 -14.98 -20.88 1.80
N ALA A 253 -15.60 -19.78 2.27
CA ALA A 253 -14.90 -18.54 2.58
C ALA A 253 -13.66 -18.80 3.47
N ARG A 254 -12.58 -18.09 3.17
CA ARG A 254 -11.31 -18.18 3.89
C ARG A 254 -11.32 -17.20 5.05
N PHE A 255 -10.98 -17.65 6.26
CA PHE A 255 -10.97 -16.76 7.42
C PHE A 255 -9.96 -17.22 8.48
N ARG A 256 -9.74 -16.37 9.48
CA ARG A 256 -8.99 -16.65 10.70
C ARG A 256 -9.62 -15.91 11.88
N ILE A 257 -9.33 -16.36 13.09
CA ILE A 257 -9.79 -15.72 14.33
C ILE A 257 -8.57 -15.12 15.02
N GLU A 258 -8.64 -13.86 15.41
CA GLU A 258 -7.56 -13.10 16.05
C GLU A 258 -7.99 -12.64 17.45
N GLY A 259 -7.04 -12.39 18.34
CA GLY A 259 -7.28 -11.71 19.61
C GLY A 259 -7.99 -12.57 20.67
N THR A 260 -7.79 -13.90 20.66
CA THR A 260 -8.37 -14.78 21.68
C THR A 260 -7.30 -15.44 22.54
N LEU A 261 -7.58 -15.59 23.83
CA LEU A 261 -6.66 -16.27 24.75
C LEU A 261 -6.44 -17.73 24.36
N ALA A 262 -7.48 -18.42 23.89
CA ALA A 262 -7.41 -19.82 23.50
C ALA A 262 -6.46 -20.07 22.32
N ALA A 263 -6.22 -19.07 21.47
CA ALA A 263 -5.28 -19.14 20.37
C ALA A 263 -3.87 -18.67 20.74
N LEU A 264 -3.57 -18.37 22.01
CA LEU A 264 -2.21 -18.02 22.46
C LEU A 264 -1.40 -19.30 22.65
N ASP A 265 -0.90 -19.86 21.55
CA ASP A 265 -0.23 -21.16 21.55
C ASP A 265 1.10 -21.21 20.77
N ASP A 266 1.41 -20.19 19.97
CA ASP A 266 2.63 -20.14 19.15
C ASP A 266 3.64 -19.08 19.63
N ARG A 267 4.91 -19.27 19.25
CA ARG A 267 6.01 -18.38 19.63
C ARG A 267 5.86 -17.01 18.99
N GLY A 268 6.06 -15.97 19.79
CA GLY A 268 5.97 -14.59 19.36
C GLY A 268 4.55 -14.03 19.38
N GLU A 269 3.57 -14.79 19.88
CA GLU A 269 2.20 -14.33 19.99
C GLU A 269 1.93 -13.59 21.29
N TYR A 270 0.98 -12.66 21.26
CA TYR A 270 0.50 -11.97 22.45
C TYR A 270 -1.03 -11.89 22.51
N TYR A 271 -1.56 -11.71 23.72
CA TYR A 271 -2.99 -11.52 23.98
C TYR A 271 -3.18 -10.39 24.99
N LEU A 272 -4.13 -9.49 24.73
CA LEU A 272 -4.49 -8.38 25.62
C LEU A 272 -5.76 -8.73 26.38
N ASP A 273 -5.67 -8.72 27.70
CA ASP A 273 -6.80 -8.79 28.61
C ASP A 273 -7.11 -7.38 29.13
N LEU A 274 -7.99 -6.66 28.41
CA LEU A 274 -8.31 -5.26 28.70
C LEU A 274 -9.06 -5.10 30.03
N ASP A 275 -9.93 -6.05 30.40
CA ASP A 275 -10.71 -6.06 31.64
C ASP A 275 -9.80 -6.13 32.87
N ASN A 276 -8.81 -7.03 32.84
CA ASN A 276 -7.87 -7.20 33.96
C ASN A 276 -6.62 -6.31 33.82
N LYS A 277 -6.51 -5.56 32.71
CA LYS A 277 -5.34 -4.75 32.33
C LYS A 277 -4.06 -5.57 32.38
N LYS A 278 -4.05 -6.71 31.68
CA LYS A 278 -2.89 -7.60 31.54
C LYS A 278 -2.56 -7.84 30.07
N ILE A 279 -1.29 -8.09 29.81
CA ILE A 279 -0.83 -8.62 28.52
C ILE A 279 -0.09 -9.91 28.76
N TYR A 280 -0.37 -10.90 27.91
CA TYR A 280 0.28 -12.20 27.91
C TYR A 280 1.10 -12.34 26.63
N TYR A 281 2.33 -12.82 26.73
CA TYR A 281 3.24 -13.01 25.60
C TYR A 281 3.80 -14.44 25.62
N CYS A 282 3.62 -15.19 24.54
CA CYS A 282 4.07 -16.57 24.38
C CYS A 282 5.43 -16.61 23.68
N ASP A 283 6.50 -16.90 24.42
CA ASP A 283 7.83 -17.09 23.86
C ASP A 283 8.72 -17.92 24.80
N VAL A 284 9.82 -18.46 24.28
CA VAL A 284 10.84 -19.13 25.07
C VAL A 284 11.63 -18.13 25.90
N LEU A 285 11.89 -16.95 25.33
CA LEU A 285 12.74 -15.94 25.94
C LEU A 285 11.92 -14.93 26.76
N TYR A 286 12.54 -14.42 27.82
CA TYR A 286 12.02 -13.25 28.53
C TYR A 286 11.95 -12.07 27.56
N PRO A 287 10.82 -11.34 27.49
CA PRO A 287 10.66 -10.21 26.58
C PRO A 287 11.42 -8.97 27.09
N GLU A 288 12.75 -9.04 27.07
CA GLU A 288 13.61 -7.90 27.41
C GLU A 288 13.35 -6.75 26.44
N LYS A 289 13.30 -5.51 26.97
CA LYS A 289 13.05 -4.29 26.17
C LYS A 289 11.75 -4.36 25.36
N ALA A 290 10.71 -5.00 25.91
CA ALA A 290 9.38 -4.88 25.36
C ALA A 290 8.89 -3.43 25.45
N PHE A 291 8.13 -3.01 24.44
CA PHE A 291 7.47 -1.72 24.39
C PHE A 291 6.02 -1.92 24.03
N LEU A 292 5.13 -1.18 24.70
CA LEU A 292 3.76 -1.04 24.24
C LEU A 292 3.67 0.21 23.38
N VAL A 293 3.24 0.05 22.14
CA VAL A 293 3.03 1.16 21.19
C VAL A 293 1.74 1.87 21.53
N THR A 294 1.83 3.16 21.82
CA THR A 294 0.72 3.99 22.31
C THR A 294 0.43 5.19 21.43
N GLN A 295 1.40 5.69 20.64
CA GLN A 295 1.20 6.84 19.76
C GLN A 295 0.45 6.44 18.50
N GLU A 296 -0.52 7.24 18.08
CA GLU A 296 -1.23 7.03 16.81
C GLU A 296 -0.37 7.46 15.63
N CYS A 297 0.14 8.68 15.66
CA CYS A 297 1.03 9.23 14.64
C CYS A 297 2.17 9.98 15.35
N PRO A 298 3.41 9.45 15.38
CA PRO A 298 4.50 10.04 16.16
C PRO A 298 5.01 11.37 15.58
N ILE A 299 4.80 11.62 14.29
CA ILE A 299 5.19 12.86 13.60
C ILE A 299 4.07 13.28 12.67
N SER A 300 3.60 14.52 12.79
CA SER A 300 2.67 15.10 11.82
C SER A 300 3.14 16.48 11.38
N MET A 301 2.83 16.85 10.13
CA MET A 301 3.23 18.10 9.51
C MET A 301 2.03 18.71 8.79
N TYR A 302 1.54 19.85 9.28
CA TYR A 302 0.32 20.49 8.76
C TYR A 302 0.63 21.88 8.18
N GLY A 303 0.54 22.02 6.86
CA GLY A 303 0.83 23.28 6.17
C GLY A 303 2.30 23.71 6.23
N VAL A 304 3.21 22.77 6.52
CA VAL A 304 4.65 23.03 6.66
C VAL A 304 5.28 23.15 5.28
N SER A 305 6.19 24.11 5.11
CA SER A 305 6.96 24.25 3.86
C SER A 305 8.47 24.27 4.06
N TYR A 306 9.22 23.77 3.07
CA TYR A 306 10.69 23.80 3.03
C TYR A 306 11.35 23.21 4.29
N LEU A 307 10.88 22.02 4.68
CA LEU A 307 11.38 21.27 5.83
C LEU A 307 11.87 19.89 5.40
N GLU A 308 13.04 19.48 5.89
CA GLU A 308 13.62 18.17 5.59
C GLU A 308 13.83 17.33 6.86
N PHE A 309 13.44 16.05 6.82
CA PHE A 309 13.82 15.03 7.79
C PHE A 309 14.76 14.02 7.15
N ARG A 310 15.98 13.89 7.68
CA ARG A 310 17.02 13.02 7.13
C ARG A 310 17.58 12.01 8.13
N GLY A 311 17.56 10.72 7.76
CA GLY A 311 18.32 9.68 8.46
C GLY A 311 17.68 9.11 9.73
N PHE A 312 16.41 9.40 10.01
CA PHE A 312 15.72 8.95 11.22
C PHE A 312 15.14 7.55 11.07
N THR A 313 15.11 6.79 12.16
CA THR A 313 14.23 5.62 12.28
C THR A 313 13.01 5.99 13.11
N ILE A 314 11.82 5.81 12.56
CA ILE A 314 10.55 5.92 13.26
C ILE A 314 10.03 4.50 13.46
N GLU A 315 9.84 4.11 14.73
CA GLU A 315 9.45 2.75 15.09
C GLU A 315 8.26 2.74 16.05
N GLY A 316 7.22 1.99 15.70
CA GLY A 316 6.05 1.81 16.54
C GLY A 316 5.07 2.97 16.44
N SER A 317 3.95 2.76 15.75
CA SER A 317 2.75 3.57 15.88
C SER A 317 1.47 2.75 15.70
N ARG A 318 0.36 3.24 16.24
CA ARG A 318 -0.97 2.60 16.18
C ARG A 318 -1.74 2.99 14.91
N HIS A 319 -1.39 4.08 14.27
CA HIS A 319 -1.99 4.53 13.03
C HIS A 319 -0.88 4.78 12.00
N MET A 320 -0.50 6.03 11.77
CA MET A 320 0.48 6.42 10.76
C MET A 320 1.89 6.49 11.33
N GLY A 321 2.92 6.26 10.51
CA GLY A 321 4.31 6.55 10.90
C GLY A 321 4.66 8.03 10.77
N LEU A 322 4.16 8.68 9.72
CA LEU A 322 4.26 10.10 9.45
C LEU A 322 3.04 10.57 8.67
N GLU A 323 2.51 11.73 9.01
CA GLU A 323 1.48 12.42 8.24
C GLU A 323 1.99 13.78 7.75
N ILE A 324 1.81 14.07 6.46
CA ILE A 324 2.00 15.39 5.85
C ILE A 324 0.65 15.83 5.27
N ALA A 325 0.10 16.96 5.73
CA ALA A 325 -1.12 17.52 5.17
C ALA A 325 -0.92 18.96 4.69
N GLY A 326 -0.96 19.16 3.37
CA GLY A 326 -0.70 20.45 2.72
C GLY A 326 0.75 20.92 2.87
N GLY A 327 1.00 22.17 2.46
CA GLY A 327 2.33 22.77 2.46
C GLY A 327 3.09 22.55 1.15
N GLU A 328 4.39 22.83 1.15
CA GLU A 328 5.23 22.78 -0.05
C GLU A 328 6.65 22.26 0.28
N ALA A 329 7.22 21.40 -0.56
CA ALA A 329 8.64 21.04 -0.47
C ALA A 329 9.08 20.45 0.89
N VAL A 330 8.22 19.66 1.54
CA VAL A 330 8.59 18.75 2.64
C VAL A 330 9.31 17.53 2.08
N HIS A 331 10.53 17.27 2.55
CA HIS A 331 11.39 16.19 2.09
C HIS A 331 11.68 15.19 3.21
N ILE A 332 11.39 13.92 2.96
CA ILE A 332 11.69 12.80 3.85
C ILE A 332 12.75 11.95 3.16
N ASP A 333 13.98 12.01 3.66
CA ASP A 333 15.13 11.41 2.99
C ASP A 333 15.88 10.41 3.88
N ASN A 334 16.21 9.25 3.32
CA ASN A 334 17.03 8.24 4.00
C ASN A 334 16.47 7.85 5.40
N CYS A 335 15.15 7.89 5.56
CA CYS A 335 14.47 7.54 6.80
C CYS A 335 14.00 6.07 6.76
N LYS A 336 13.84 5.48 7.94
CA LYS A 336 13.24 4.16 8.13
C LYS A 336 11.94 4.30 8.89
N PHE A 337 10.86 3.74 8.36
CA PHE A 337 9.57 3.58 9.05
C PHE A 337 9.33 2.09 9.26
N SER A 338 9.15 1.68 10.51
CA SER A 338 8.99 0.25 10.83
C SER A 338 7.97 0.02 11.93
N GLN A 339 7.26 -1.10 11.84
CA GLN A 339 6.29 -1.50 12.86
C GLN A 339 5.22 -0.42 13.02
N VAL A 340 4.52 -0.15 11.92
CA VAL A 340 3.46 0.87 11.84
C VAL A 340 2.15 0.12 11.69
N ALA A 341 1.23 0.23 12.63
CA ALA A 341 0.04 -0.62 12.66
C ALA A 341 -0.97 -0.31 11.54
N ASN A 342 -0.78 0.79 10.79
CA ASN A 342 -1.59 1.17 9.64
C ASN A 342 -0.67 1.65 8.49
N THR A 343 -0.82 2.87 7.98
CA THR A 343 -0.04 3.44 6.87
C THR A 343 1.35 3.92 7.30
N GLY A 344 2.41 3.51 6.59
CA GLY A 344 3.78 3.97 6.87
C GLY A 344 3.94 5.49 6.79
N ILE A 345 3.69 6.07 5.62
CA ILE A 345 3.70 7.54 5.39
C ILE A 345 2.43 7.93 4.64
N HIS A 346 1.70 8.92 5.15
CA HIS A 346 0.54 9.50 4.48
C HIS A 346 0.82 10.95 4.08
N VAL A 347 0.55 11.27 2.81
CA VAL A 347 0.63 12.61 2.23
C VAL A 347 -0.74 13.00 1.70
N TYR A 348 -1.32 14.07 2.24
CA TYR A 348 -2.62 14.59 1.85
C TYR A 348 -2.48 16.04 1.40
N GLN A 349 -2.74 16.32 0.13
CA GLN A 349 -2.58 17.65 -0.48
C GLN A 349 -1.12 18.18 -0.42
N GLY A 350 -0.95 19.43 -0.86
CA GLY A 350 0.35 20.11 -0.90
C GLY A 350 1.03 20.02 -2.26
N PHE A 351 2.24 20.59 -2.34
CA PHE A 351 3.03 20.65 -3.57
C PHE A 351 4.47 20.19 -3.36
N ASP A 352 5.03 19.50 -4.36
CA ASP A 352 6.46 19.17 -4.43
C ASP A 352 7.05 18.43 -3.20
N HIS A 353 6.23 17.64 -2.50
CA HIS A 353 6.69 16.76 -1.43
C HIS A 353 7.52 15.59 -1.99
N ARG A 354 8.54 15.16 -1.23
CA ARG A 354 9.47 14.11 -1.65
C ARG A 354 9.64 13.05 -0.56
N ILE A 355 9.49 11.80 -0.94
CA ILE A 355 9.82 10.63 -0.11
C ILE A 355 10.90 9.86 -0.86
N THR A 356 12.15 9.98 -0.40
CA THR A 356 13.32 9.48 -1.13
C THR A 356 14.23 8.64 -0.27
N ASN A 357 14.84 7.61 -0.87
CA ASN A 357 15.86 6.78 -0.21
C ASN A 357 15.39 6.12 1.10
N CYS A 358 14.08 6.01 1.33
CA CYS A 358 13.52 5.53 2.58
C CYS A 358 13.35 4.00 2.56
N ARG A 359 13.30 3.42 3.76
CA ARG A 359 12.86 2.04 3.99
C ARG A 359 11.55 2.05 4.78
N ILE A 360 10.48 1.54 4.18
CA ILE A 360 9.17 1.41 4.82
C ILE A 360 8.87 -0.07 4.95
N GLU A 361 8.71 -0.56 6.18
CA GLU A 361 8.51 -1.98 6.41
C GLU A 361 7.59 -2.33 7.58
N TYR A 362 6.97 -3.50 7.51
CA TYR A 362 6.06 -3.99 8.55
C TYR A 362 4.94 -2.99 8.84
N THR A 363 4.20 -2.62 7.78
CA THR A 363 3.03 -1.75 7.86
C THR A 363 1.75 -2.58 7.91
N GLY A 364 0.80 -2.19 8.75
CA GLY A 364 -0.48 -2.89 8.87
C GLY A 364 -1.37 -2.69 7.65
N ALA A 365 -1.26 -1.54 6.98
CA ALA A 365 -1.99 -1.20 5.76
C ALA A 365 -1.00 -0.76 4.68
N ASP A 366 -1.16 0.46 4.15
CA ASP A 366 -0.34 0.97 3.06
C ASP A 366 1.13 1.16 3.47
N GLY A 367 2.05 1.02 2.52
CA GLY A 367 3.43 1.51 2.72
C GLY A 367 3.45 3.04 2.68
N VAL A 368 3.06 3.62 1.54
CA VAL A 368 2.93 5.06 1.31
C VAL A 368 1.57 5.34 0.69
N ARG A 369 0.82 6.30 1.24
CA ARG A 369 -0.45 6.78 0.68
C ARG A 369 -0.32 8.23 0.28
N VAL A 370 -0.68 8.57 -0.95
CA VAL A 370 -0.63 9.95 -1.47
C VAL A 370 -1.96 10.33 -2.09
N GLU A 371 -2.54 11.42 -1.61
CA GLU A 371 -3.84 11.96 -2.04
C GLU A 371 -3.68 13.46 -2.31
N ALA A 372 -3.26 13.84 -3.51
CA ALA A 372 -2.86 15.21 -3.83
C ALA A 372 -3.05 15.61 -5.29
N GLY A 373 -3.19 16.92 -5.53
CA GLY A 373 -3.52 17.50 -6.83
C GLY A 373 -5.03 17.73 -6.98
N ASP A 374 -5.42 18.57 -7.93
CA ASP A 374 -6.81 18.91 -8.17
C ASP A 374 -7.31 18.21 -9.44
N ARG A 375 -8.16 17.19 -9.27
CA ARG A 375 -8.74 16.47 -10.39
C ARG A 375 -9.76 17.27 -11.17
N LEU A 376 -10.44 18.28 -10.63
CA LEU A 376 -11.36 19.14 -11.39
C LEU A 376 -10.59 20.09 -12.32
N GLN A 377 -9.45 20.60 -11.85
CA GLN A 377 -8.61 21.54 -12.59
C GLN A 377 -7.46 20.87 -13.36
N LEU A 378 -7.22 19.58 -13.14
CA LEU A 378 -6.03 18.86 -13.61
C LEU A 378 -4.73 19.52 -13.15
N GLU A 379 -4.71 20.09 -11.94
CA GLU A 379 -3.53 20.71 -11.36
C GLU A 379 -2.65 19.64 -10.69
N PRO A 380 -1.40 19.44 -11.15
CA PRO A 380 -0.53 18.40 -10.63
C PRO A 380 0.03 18.75 -9.24
N ALA A 381 0.18 17.75 -8.37
CA ALA A 381 0.81 17.92 -7.06
C ALA A 381 2.35 18.01 -7.13
N GLY A 382 2.98 17.47 -8.18
CA GLY A 382 4.44 17.46 -8.33
C GLY A 382 5.19 16.56 -7.34
N HIS A 383 4.48 15.71 -6.60
CA HIS A 383 5.08 14.84 -5.59
C HIS A 383 5.95 13.73 -6.20
N LEU A 384 7.02 13.37 -5.48
CA LEU A 384 7.98 12.35 -5.88
C LEU A 384 8.15 11.27 -4.80
N ILE A 385 7.91 10.02 -5.17
CA ILE A 385 8.18 8.83 -4.38
C ILE A 385 9.27 8.03 -5.10
N SER A 386 10.51 8.15 -4.66
CA SER A 386 11.66 7.68 -5.43
C SER A 386 12.71 6.89 -4.64
N ASN A 387 13.24 5.83 -5.25
CA ASN A 387 14.35 5.03 -4.71
C ASN A 387 14.11 4.53 -3.27
N ASN A 388 12.86 4.15 -2.97
CA ASN A 388 12.50 3.59 -1.67
C ASN A 388 12.49 2.06 -1.70
N LEU A 389 12.71 1.44 -0.55
CA LEU A 389 12.41 0.04 -0.30
C LEU A 389 11.13 -0.07 0.53
N ILE A 390 10.09 -0.68 -0.03
CA ILE A 390 8.80 -0.91 0.62
C ILE A 390 8.56 -2.42 0.72
N GLU A 391 8.56 -2.97 1.93
CA GLU A 391 8.44 -4.42 2.12
C GLU A 391 7.60 -4.84 3.33
N HIS A 392 6.89 -5.97 3.24
CA HIS A 392 6.05 -6.47 4.34
C HIS A 392 4.95 -5.47 4.76
N PHE A 393 4.11 -5.08 3.81
CA PHE A 393 2.95 -4.21 4.01
C PHE A 393 1.64 -5.01 4.00
N GLY A 394 0.52 -4.40 4.39
CA GLY A 394 -0.80 -5.05 4.45
C GLY A 394 -0.92 -6.13 5.53
N LEU A 395 -0.21 -6.01 6.65
CA LEU A 395 -0.20 -7.06 7.69
C LEU A 395 -1.52 -7.19 8.47
N HIS A 396 -2.28 -6.10 8.57
CA HIS A 396 -3.57 -6.01 9.27
C HIS A 396 -4.77 -5.93 8.32
N PHE A 397 -4.54 -5.50 7.08
CA PHE A 397 -5.53 -5.42 6.00
C PHE A 397 -4.97 -6.11 4.75
N ALA A 398 -5.62 -7.17 4.29
CA ALA A 398 -5.07 -8.03 3.25
C ALA A 398 -5.35 -7.52 1.83
N ALA A 399 -6.39 -6.71 1.60
CA ALA A 399 -6.77 -6.19 0.28
C ALA A 399 -6.85 -4.65 0.24
N TYR A 400 -6.63 -4.10 -0.96
CA TYR A 400 -6.68 -2.66 -1.28
C TYR A 400 -5.81 -1.72 -0.43
N HIS A 401 -4.83 -2.29 0.27
CA HIS A 401 -3.80 -1.56 1.00
C HIS A 401 -2.41 -1.87 0.43
N PRO A 402 -1.99 -1.18 -0.64
CA PRO A 402 -0.79 -1.51 -1.39
C PRO A 402 0.50 -0.97 -0.77
N GLY A 403 1.63 -1.33 -1.37
CA GLY A 403 2.91 -0.69 -1.06
C GLY A 403 2.84 0.83 -1.30
N ILE A 404 2.24 1.26 -2.41
CA ILE A 404 1.99 2.67 -2.73
C ILE A 404 0.55 2.85 -3.23
N TYR A 405 -0.21 3.72 -2.58
CA TYR A 405 -1.54 4.14 -3.03
C TYR A 405 -1.48 5.59 -3.55
N LEU A 406 -2.04 5.82 -4.73
CA LEU A 406 -2.13 7.15 -5.35
C LEU A 406 -3.59 7.53 -5.60
N HIS A 407 -3.92 8.77 -5.26
CA HIS A 407 -5.13 9.46 -5.72
C HIS A 407 -4.83 10.91 -6.07
N GLY A 408 -5.23 11.37 -7.25
CA GLY A 408 -5.21 12.79 -7.61
C GLY A 408 -4.58 13.07 -8.96
N VAL A 409 -3.59 13.98 -9.03
CA VAL A 409 -2.99 14.39 -10.32
C VAL A 409 -1.47 14.58 -10.23
N GLY A 410 -0.73 14.06 -11.20
CA GLY A 410 0.67 14.49 -11.44
C GLY A 410 1.68 14.01 -10.40
N ILE A 411 1.46 12.83 -9.79
CA ILE A 411 2.40 12.19 -8.85
C ILE A 411 3.37 11.28 -9.61
N THR A 412 4.65 11.35 -9.27
CA THR A 412 5.71 10.50 -9.84
C THR A 412 6.17 9.43 -8.85
N VAL A 413 6.13 8.17 -9.27
CA VAL A 413 6.60 6.99 -8.54
C VAL A 413 7.67 6.29 -9.36
N ASN A 414 8.93 6.39 -8.96
CA ASN A 414 10.02 5.80 -9.73
C ASN A 414 11.13 5.11 -8.94
N GLU A 415 11.77 4.13 -9.56
CA GLU A 415 12.96 3.46 -9.03
C GLU A 415 12.77 2.82 -7.64
N ASN A 416 11.53 2.53 -7.22
CA ASN A 416 11.25 1.90 -5.94
C ASN A 416 11.35 0.37 -6.05
N GLN A 417 11.73 -0.28 -4.95
CA GLN A 417 11.62 -1.73 -4.77
C GLN A 417 10.42 -2.03 -3.86
N ILE A 418 9.43 -2.76 -4.37
CA ILE A 418 8.20 -3.07 -3.64
C ILE A 418 8.00 -4.58 -3.59
N ARG A 419 7.94 -5.15 -2.38
CA ARG A 419 7.87 -6.62 -2.22
C ARG A 419 7.17 -7.12 -0.98
N TYR A 420 6.78 -8.39 -1.01
CA TYR A 420 6.18 -9.09 0.14
C TYR A 420 4.89 -8.41 0.63
N GLY A 421 3.89 -8.35 -0.24
CA GLY A 421 2.57 -7.79 0.07
C GLY A 421 1.43 -8.76 -0.28
N PRO A 422 0.32 -8.75 0.47
CA PRO A 422 -0.81 -9.64 0.22
C PRO A 422 -1.59 -9.26 -1.05
N HIS A 423 -1.60 -7.97 -1.41
CA HIS A 423 -2.34 -7.36 -2.51
C HIS A 423 -1.41 -6.64 -3.51
N ALA A 424 -1.93 -5.66 -4.26
CA ALA A 424 -1.18 -4.83 -5.21
C ALA A 424 0.08 -4.17 -4.61
N ALA A 425 1.10 -3.95 -5.43
CA ALA A 425 2.25 -3.12 -5.06
C ALA A 425 1.92 -1.63 -5.21
N ILE A 426 1.24 -1.27 -6.30
CA ILE A 426 0.86 0.12 -6.61
C ILE A 426 -0.61 0.14 -7.03
N ILE A 427 -1.44 0.94 -6.35
CA ILE A 427 -2.80 1.27 -6.81
C ILE A 427 -2.81 2.73 -7.27
N VAL A 428 -3.33 2.96 -8.47
CA VAL A 428 -3.40 4.27 -9.12
C VAL A 428 -4.85 4.68 -9.30
N SER A 429 -5.21 5.85 -8.78
CA SER A 429 -6.48 6.52 -9.03
C SER A 429 -6.21 7.97 -9.45
N GLY A 430 -6.86 8.46 -10.50
CA GLY A 430 -6.66 9.83 -10.99
C GLY A 430 -5.82 9.93 -12.26
N ASN A 431 -5.10 11.04 -12.42
CA ASN A 431 -4.69 11.55 -13.72
C ASN A 431 -3.20 11.88 -13.79
N GLU A 432 -2.62 11.70 -14.98
CA GLU A 432 -1.26 12.17 -15.30
C GLU A 432 -0.17 11.67 -14.33
N HIS A 433 -0.37 10.50 -13.71
CA HIS A 433 0.64 9.86 -12.88
C HIS A 433 1.73 9.21 -13.71
N GLN A 434 2.96 9.23 -13.20
CA GLN A 434 4.12 8.57 -13.83
C GLN A 434 4.61 7.44 -12.93
N ILE A 435 4.49 6.20 -13.40
CA ILE A 435 4.91 5.00 -12.67
C ILE A 435 6.03 4.34 -13.48
N SER A 436 7.29 4.58 -13.09
CA SER A 436 8.42 4.20 -13.93
C SER A 436 9.61 3.56 -13.24
N GLY A 437 10.22 2.55 -13.89
CA GLY A 437 11.47 1.96 -13.40
C GLY A 437 11.40 1.27 -12.04
N ASN A 438 10.20 0.95 -11.53
CA ASN A 438 10.04 0.26 -10.26
C ASN A 438 10.31 -1.25 -10.41
N GLU A 439 10.82 -1.88 -9.35
CA GLU A 439 11.00 -3.32 -9.24
C GLU A 439 9.98 -3.91 -8.25
N ILE A 440 9.10 -4.77 -8.75
CA ILE A 440 7.98 -5.33 -7.99
C ILE A 440 8.10 -6.85 -7.97
N THR A 441 8.16 -7.43 -6.77
CA THR A 441 8.22 -8.90 -6.62
C THR A 441 7.44 -9.42 -5.42
N ASN A 442 6.89 -10.63 -5.53
CA ASN A 442 6.24 -11.31 -4.40
C ASN A 442 5.11 -10.46 -3.78
N VAL A 443 4.30 -9.85 -4.63
CA VAL A 443 3.03 -9.19 -4.25
C VAL A 443 1.84 -9.98 -4.77
N CYS A 444 0.63 -9.55 -4.44
CA CYS A 444 -0.61 -10.29 -4.75
C CYS A 444 -0.59 -11.71 -4.14
N MET A 445 0.02 -11.86 -2.98
CA MET A 445 0.32 -13.19 -2.43
C MET A 445 -0.91 -13.87 -1.81
N GLU A 446 -1.91 -13.11 -1.35
CA GLU A 446 -3.04 -13.64 -0.59
C GLU A 446 -4.41 -13.40 -1.24
N THR A 447 -4.51 -12.36 -2.06
CA THR A 447 -5.77 -11.96 -2.72
C THR A 447 -5.88 -12.47 -4.16
N ASP A 448 -7.04 -12.28 -4.77
CA ASP A 448 -7.30 -12.52 -6.20
C ASP A 448 -7.88 -11.27 -6.89
N ASP A 449 -8.05 -11.31 -8.21
CA ASP A 449 -8.59 -10.22 -9.05
C ASP A 449 -7.85 -8.88 -8.81
N VAL A 450 -6.53 -8.92 -9.00
CA VAL A 450 -5.64 -7.80 -8.65
C VAL A 450 -4.43 -7.74 -9.58
N GLY A 451 -3.97 -6.52 -9.85
CA GLY A 451 -2.71 -6.23 -10.53
C GLY A 451 -1.58 -5.94 -9.56
N ALA A 452 -0.34 -6.34 -9.89
CA ALA A 452 0.84 -5.84 -9.16
C ALA A 452 0.93 -4.31 -9.28
N ILE A 453 0.64 -3.77 -10.47
CA ILE A 453 0.22 -2.38 -10.67
C ILE A 453 -1.25 -2.42 -11.09
N LEU A 454 -2.14 -1.80 -10.30
CA LEU A 454 -3.57 -1.72 -10.54
C LEU A 454 -3.96 -0.26 -10.76
N VAL A 455 -4.62 0.03 -11.88
CA VAL A 455 -5.33 1.30 -12.08
C VAL A 455 -6.80 1.04 -11.77
N ASN A 456 -7.35 1.75 -10.79
CA ASN A 456 -8.74 1.56 -10.35
C ASN A 456 -9.73 1.95 -11.46
N GLY A 457 -10.82 1.20 -11.55
CA GLY A 457 -11.84 1.36 -12.60
C GLY A 457 -12.49 2.74 -12.62
N ASN A 458 -12.07 3.60 -13.55
CA ASN A 458 -12.73 4.87 -13.87
C ASN A 458 -12.23 5.38 -15.25
N PRO A 459 -13.12 5.65 -16.23
CA PRO A 459 -12.74 6.05 -17.59
C PRO A 459 -12.17 7.48 -17.69
N THR A 460 -12.24 8.26 -16.60
CA THR A 460 -11.66 9.60 -16.51
C THR A 460 -10.21 9.59 -16.01
N PHE A 461 -9.67 8.46 -15.55
CA PHE A 461 -8.29 8.29 -15.08
C PHE A 461 -7.29 8.23 -16.25
N ARG A 462 -7.22 9.32 -17.00
CA ARG A 462 -6.48 9.45 -18.25
C ARG A 462 -5.12 10.12 -18.07
N GLY A 463 -4.22 9.88 -19.02
CA GLY A 463 -2.90 10.50 -19.06
C GLY A 463 -1.86 9.79 -18.18
N ASN A 464 -2.22 8.69 -17.52
CA ASN A 464 -1.30 7.89 -16.72
C ASN A 464 -0.30 7.17 -17.62
N GLU A 465 0.96 7.11 -17.18
CA GLU A 465 2.03 6.38 -17.87
C GLU A 465 2.67 5.34 -16.93
N ILE A 466 2.69 4.08 -17.38
CA ILE A 466 3.33 2.96 -16.70
C ILE A 466 4.49 2.47 -17.58
N ARG A 467 5.72 2.85 -17.21
CA ARG A 467 6.89 2.72 -18.10
C ARG A 467 8.07 2.01 -17.48
N GLY A 468 8.63 1.00 -18.17
CA GLY A 468 9.95 0.47 -17.82
C GLY A 468 10.03 -0.24 -16.46
N ASN A 469 8.90 -0.66 -15.89
CA ASN A 469 8.86 -1.38 -14.61
C ASN A 469 9.25 -2.86 -14.81
N ARG A 470 9.76 -3.49 -13.75
CA ARG A 470 10.10 -4.91 -13.71
C ARG A 470 9.21 -5.61 -12.69
N ILE A 471 8.37 -6.53 -13.15
CA ILE A 471 7.37 -7.23 -12.33
C ILE A 471 7.61 -8.72 -12.41
N ALA A 472 7.81 -9.39 -11.27
CA ALA A 472 8.05 -10.82 -11.28
C ALA A 472 7.51 -11.57 -10.05
N ARG A 473 7.17 -12.86 -10.22
CA ARG A 473 6.85 -13.78 -9.10
C ARG A 473 5.72 -13.27 -8.20
N CYS A 474 4.65 -12.77 -8.79
CA CYS A 474 3.48 -12.31 -8.06
C CYS A 474 2.35 -13.35 -8.15
N GLY A 475 1.53 -13.47 -7.12
CA GLY A 475 0.44 -14.44 -7.09
C GLY A 475 0.85 -15.83 -6.60
N SER A 476 0.70 -16.11 -5.30
CA SER A 476 0.93 -17.45 -4.73
C SER A 476 -0.32 -18.29 -4.49
N GLN A 477 -1.46 -17.66 -4.18
CA GLN A 477 -2.68 -18.36 -3.78
C GLN A 477 -3.71 -18.47 -4.92
N SER A 478 -3.71 -17.53 -5.86
CA SER A 478 -4.64 -17.52 -7.00
C SER A 478 -4.10 -18.28 -8.20
N ARG A 479 -5.01 -18.89 -8.98
CA ARG A 479 -4.68 -19.68 -10.17
C ARG A 479 -4.86 -18.92 -11.48
N THR A 480 -5.61 -17.82 -11.50
CA THR A 480 -5.85 -17.08 -12.77
C THR A 480 -6.08 -15.58 -12.61
N GLY A 481 -6.55 -15.08 -11.46
CA GLY A 481 -6.98 -13.68 -11.35
C GLY A 481 -5.85 -12.65 -11.16
N ILE A 482 -4.60 -13.09 -10.97
CA ILE A 482 -3.44 -12.21 -10.78
C ILE A 482 -2.90 -11.68 -12.10
N VAL A 483 -2.63 -10.37 -12.12
CA VAL A 483 -2.15 -9.63 -13.28
C VAL A 483 -0.86 -8.87 -12.94
N GLY A 484 0.04 -8.69 -13.90
CA GLY A 484 1.19 -7.79 -13.75
C GLY A 484 0.75 -6.32 -13.74
N ILE A 485 0.14 -5.86 -14.83
CA ILE A 485 -0.45 -4.52 -14.95
C ILE A 485 -1.93 -4.66 -15.29
N TYR A 486 -2.80 -4.22 -14.38
CA TYR A 486 -4.25 -4.32 -14.52
C TYR A 486 -4.84 -2.93 -14.75
N LEU A 487 -5.29 -2.66 -15.97
CA LEU A 487 -6.15 -1.53 -16.28
C LEU A 487 -7.58 -1.99 -16.05
N ASP A 488 -8.04 -1.83 -14.82
CA ASP A 488 -9.29 -2.42 -14.35
C ASP A 488 -10.51 -1.61 -14.82
N ASP A 489 -11.68 -2.24 -14.80
CA ASP A 489 -13.00 -1.73 -15.15
C ASP A 489 -13.03 -0.34 -15.84
N PHE A 490 -12.97 -0.36 -17.16
CA PHE A 490 -13.14 0.79 -18.04
C PHE A 490 -12.05 1.86 -17.95
N VAL A 491 -10.94 1.61 -17.24
CA VAL A 491 -9.75 2.49 -17.27
C VAL A 491 -9.35 2.78 -18.72
N SER A 492 -9.19 4.07 -19.01
CA SER A 492 -9.03 4.54 -20.37
C SER A 492 -7.89 5.55 -20.48
N GLY A 493 -7.31 5.69 -21.68
CA GLY A 493 -6.27 6.68 -21.95
C GLY A 493 -4.96 6.49 -21.17
N THR A 494 -4.64 5.26 -20.76
CA THR A 494 -3.38 4.91 -20.09
C THR A 494 -2.35 4.38 -21.08
N THR A 495 -1.09 4.79 -20.92
CA THR A 495 0.04 4.27 -21.72
C THR A 495 0.87 3.30 -20.90
N VAL A 496 1.02 2.06 -21.39
CA VAL A 496 1.80 0.99 -20.78
C VAL A 496 2.93 0.60 -21.73
N VAL A 497 4.17 1.00 -21.41
CA VAL A 497 5.29 0.93 -22.35
C VAL A 497 6.60 0.41 -21.77
N GLY A 498 7.26 -0.51 -22.47
CA GLY A 498 8.64 -0.91 -22.13
C GLY A 498 8.78 -1.69 -20.82
N ASN A 499 7.69 -2.23 -20.26
CA ASN A 499 7.73 -2.99 -19.01
C ASN A 499 8.21 -4.43 -19.23
N ILE A 500 8.84 -5.02 -18.22
CA ILE A 500 9.26 -6.43 -18.20
C ILE A 500 8.43 -7.17 -17.17
N ILE A 501 7.66 -8.17 -17.60
CA ILE A 501 6.72 -8.90 -16.76
C ILE A 501 6.97 -10.40 -16.90
N GLN A 502 7.17 -11.11 -15.78
CA GLN A 502 7.46 -12.55 -15.82
C GLN A 502 6.97 -13.35 -14.63
N GLN A 503 6.60 -14.61 -14.84
CA GLN A 503 6.20 -15.54 -13.76
C GLN A 503 4.92 -15.07 -13.04
N LEU A 504 3.87 -14.77 -13.82
CA LEU A 504 2.53 -14.43 -13.33
C LEU A 504 1.46 -15.19 -14.15
N PRO A 505 0.24 -15.38 -13.63
CA PRO A 505 -0.85 -15.89 -14.46
C PRO A 505 -1.11 -15.02 -15.70
N ARG A 506 -1.22 -13.69 -15.53
CA ARG A 506 -1.44 -12.76 -16.66
C ARG A 506 -0.46 -11.61 -16.65
N GLY A 507 0.02 -11.20 -17.82
CA GLY A 507 0.93 -10.07 -17.97
C GLY A 507 0.22 -8.73 -17.83
N ILE A 508 -0.55 -8.34 -18.84
CA ILE A 508 -1.29 -7.08 -18.90
C ILE A 508 -2.77 -7.38 -19.19
N VAL A 509 -3.70 -6.69 -18.51
CA VAL A 509 -5.14 -6.78 -18.79
C VAL A 509 -5.71 -5.39 -19.07
N ILE A 510 -6.51 -5.30 -20.15
CA ILE A 510 -7.38 -4.16 -20.48
C ILE A 510 -8.84 -4.59 -20.26
N ALA A 511 -9.44 -4.17 -19.15
CA ALA A 511 -10.78 -4.57 -18.73
C ALA A 511 -11.88 -3.64 -19.26
N GLY A 512 -12.33 -3.83 -20.50
CA GLY A 512 -13.43 -3.04 -21.08
C GLY A 512 -13.12 -1.58 -21.40
N GLY A 513 -11.97 -1.07 -20.95
CA GLY A 513 -11.51 0.29 -21.18
C GLY A 513 -11.18 0.62 -22.62
N ARG A 514 -10.88 1.88 -22.89
CA ARG A 514 -10.67 2.41 -24.24
C ARG A 514 -9.49 3.37 -24.34
N ASP A 515 -9.01 3.60 -25.55
CA ASP A 515 -7.92 4.54 -25.85
C ASP A 515 -6.62 4.23 -25.08
N ASN A 516 -6.42 2.98 -24.63
CA ASN A 516 -5.18 2.57 -23.95
C ASN A 516 -4.11 2.15 -24.96
N VAL A 517 -2.86 2.42 -24.66
CA VAL A 517 -1.71 2.05 -25.51
C VAL A 517 -0.82 1.08 -24.77
N VAL A 518 -0.65 -0.13 -25.29
CA VAL A 518 0.20 -1.19 -24.73
C VAL A 518 1.27 -1.55 -25.74
N ARG A 519 2.50 -1.07 -25.53
CA ARG A 519 3.57 -1.26 -26.51
C ARG A 519 4.96 -1.52 -25.95
N GLU A 520 5.81 -2.17 -26.74
CA GLU A 520 7.22 -2.38 -26.42
C GLU A 520 7.47 -3.16 -25.11
N ASN A 521 6.46 -3.87 -24.58
CA ASN A 521 6.60 -4.64 -23.35
C ASN A 521 7.22 -6.02 -23.64
N ILE A 522 7.96 -6.54 -22.67
CA ILE A 522 8.56 -7.88 -22.68
C ILE A 522 7.79 -8.72 -21.66
N ILE A 523 7.05 -9.74 -22.13
CA ILE A 523 6.21 -10.57 -21.27
C ILE A 523 6.53 -12.03 -21.50
N VAL A 524 6.99 -12.71 -20.45
CA VAL A 524 7.50 -14.10 -20.54
C VAL A 524 7.07 -14.95 -19.36
N ASP A 525 6.95 -16.26 -19.56
CA ASP A 525 6.62 -17.21 -18.48
C ASP A 525 5.33 -16.80 -17.73
N CYS A 526 4.38 -16.24 -18.47
CA CYS A 526 3.01 -16.03 -18.01
C CYS A 526 2.07 -16.99 -18.75
N LEU A 527 0.86 -17.24 -18.22
CA LEU A 527 -0.15 -18.03 -18.95
C LEU A 527 -0.67 -17.22 -20.16
N ALA A 528 -1.18 -16.02 -19.90
CA ALA A 528 -1.54 -15.05 -20.95
C ALA A 528 -0.62 -13.83 -20.88
N ALA A 529 -0.15 -13.36 -22.04
CA ALA A 529 0.72 -12.20 -22.07
C ALA A 529 -0.09 -10.91 -21.95
N ILE A 530 -1.07 -10.72 -22.85
CA ILE A 530 -1.95 -9.55 -22.84
C ILE A 530 -3.38 -10.05 -23.03
N GLN A 531 -4.29 -9.63 -22.16
CA GLN A 531 -5.71 -9.92 -22.27
C GLN A 531 -6.47 -8.61 -22.50
N ALA A 532 -7.47 -8.62 -23.38
CA ALA A 532 -8.42 -7.53 -23.49
C ALA A 532 -9.85 -8.07 -23.65
N ASP A 533 -10.79 -7.38 -23.04
CA ASP A 533 -12.21 -7.67 -23.15
C ASP A 533 -13.03 -6.39 -23.37
N GLY A 534 -14.24 -6.55 -23.88
CA GLY A 534 -15.27 -5.54 -24.03
C GLY A 534 -16.43 -5.80 -23.07
N ARG A 535 -16.17 -5.99 -21.77
CA ARG A 535 -17.21 -6.31 -20.75
C ARG A 535 -18.40 -5.35 -20.74
N GLY A 536 -18.20 -4.09 -21.12
CA GLY A 536 -19.26 -3.09 -21.25
C GLY A 536 -20.32 -3.42 -22.31
N ALA A 537 -19.97 -4.23 -23.31
CA ALA A 537 -20.91 -4.71 -24.32
C ALA A 537 -21.58 -6.06 -23.95
N THR A 538 -21.23 -6.61 -22.78
CA THR A 538 -21.71 -7.92 -22.34
C THR A 538 -22.28 -7.87 -20.92
N TRP A 539 -21.62 -8.47 -19.94
CA TRP A 539 -22.16 -8.65 -18.60
C TRP A 539 -22.13 -7.37 -17.75
N ALA A 540 -21.30 -6.38 -18.12
CA ALA A 540 -21.15 -5.11 -17.40
C ALA A 540 -21.84 -3.93 -18.13
N SER A 541 -22.83 -4.20 -18.98
CA SER A 541 -23.54 -3.15 -19.73
C SER A 541 -24.28 -2.15 -18.84
N ASN A 542 -24.75 -2.62 -17.67
CA ASN A 542 -25.43 -1.82 -16.66
C ASN A 542 -24.60 -0.63 -16.15
N TYR A 543 -23.28 -0.67 -16.27
CA TYR A 543 -22.40 0.46 -15.93
C TYR A 543 -22.67 1.70 -16.81
N PHE A 544 -23.20 1.50 -18.03
CA PHE A 544 -23.49 2.56 -19.01
C PHE A 544 -24.99 2.83 -19.23
N GLU A 545 -25.88 2.02 -18.64
CA GLU A 545 -27.31 2.06 -18.93
C GLU A 545 -28.04 3.09 -18.07
N GLY A 546 -28.68 4.07 -18.73
CA GLY A 546 -29.52 5.09 -18.08
C GLY A 546 -28.79 6.40 -17.79
N GLU A 547 -29.58 7.45 -17.52
CA GLU A 547 -29.08 8.81 -17.28
C GLU A 547 -28.32 8.93 -15.94
N GLU A 548 -28.57 8.03 -14.99
CA GLU A 548 -27.90 7.96 -13.68
C GLU A 548 -26.87 6.82 -13.60
N SER A 549 -26.41 6.31 -14.76
CA SER A 549 -25.42 5.22 -14.81
C SER A 549 -24.09 5.60 -14.13
N LEU A 550 -23.33 4.60 -13.68
CA LEU A 550 -22.03 4.80 -13.04
C LEU A 550 -21.06 5.57 -13.96
N PHE A 551 -21.09 5.27 -15.26
CA PHE A 551 -20.35 6.03 -16.26
C PHE A 551 -20.67 7.53 -16.23
N MET A 552 -21.96 7.89 -16.19
CA MET A 552 -22.37 9.30 -16.13
C MET A 552 -21.98 9.96 -14.80
N GLN A 553 -21.97 9.20 -13.69
CA GLN A 553 -21.50 9.69 -12.39
C GLN A 553 -19.99 9.98 -12.42
N ASP A 554 -19.17 9.11 -13.02
CA ASP A 554 -17.74 9.33 -13.15
C ASP A 554 -17.41 10.55 -14.02
N LEU A 555 -18.16 10.78 -15.10
CA LEU A 555 -18.02 12.00 -15.92
C LEU A 555 -18.42 13.26 -15.13
N ALA A 556 -19.48 13.18 -14.32
CA ALA A 556 -19.97 14.30 -13.53
C ALA A 556 -19.01 14.67 -12.39
N GLU A 557 -18.30 13.70 -11.80
CA GLU A 557 -17.31 13.92 -10.73
C GLU A 557 -16.26 14.97 -11.12
N VAL A 558 -15.82 14.94 -12.39
CA VAL A 558 -14.80 15.86 -12.93
C VAL A 558 -15.37 16.90 -13.90
N GLN A 559 -16.70 16.99 -14.00
CA GLN A 559 -17.40 17.86 -14.95
C GLN A 559 -16.86 17.72 -16.38
N ALA A 560 -16.63 16.48 -16.83
CA ALA A 560 -15.78 16.15 -17.97
C ALA A 560 -16.11 16.88 -19.29
N LEU A 561 -17.36 17.31 -19.48
CA LEU A 561 -17.87 17.93 -20.72
C LEU A 561 -17.90 19.46 -20.69
N GLU A 562 -17.70 20.05 -19.51
CA GLU A 562 -17.80 21.50 -19.30
C GLU A 562 -16.46 22.12 -18.88
N THR A 563 -15.44 21.28 -18.64
CA THR A 563 -14.14 21.68 -18.10
C THR A 563 -12.99 21.39 -19.07
N LEU A 564 -11.79 21.69 -18.57
CA LEU A 564 -10.49 21.39 -19.17
C LEU A 564 -10.35 19.91 -19.59
N TYR A 565 -11.14 18.98 -19.04
CA TYR A 565 -11.11 17.56 -19.44
C TYR A 565 -11.42 17.35 -20.91
N SER A 566 -12.42 18.03 -21.46
CA SER A 566 -12.81 17.87 -22.86
C SER A 566 -11.71 18.36 -23.81
N GLU A 567 -10.97 19.40 -23.41
CA GLU A 567 -9.83 19.95 -24.16
C GLU A 567 -8.57 19.07 -24.01
N ARG A 568 -8.28 18.61 -22.79
CA ARG A 568 -7.12 17.77 -22.46
C ARG A 568 -7.26 16.34 -22.99
N TYR A 569 -8.47 15.79 -22.94
CA TYR A 569 -8.81 14.42 -23.31
C TYR A 569 -9.97 14.40 -24.32
N PRO A 570 -9.75 14.84 -25.57
CA PRO A 570 -10.80 14.91 -26.58
C PRO A 570 -11.45 13.54 -26.88
N GLN A 571 -10.72 12.43 -26.70
CA GLN A 571 -11.27 11.08 -26.84
C GLN A 571 -12.33 10.73 -25.79
N LEU A 572 -12.26 11.33 -24.60
CA LEU A 572 -13.30 11.16 -23.58
C LEU A 572 -14.61 11.78 -24.05
N ALA A 573 -14.57 13.00 -24.61
CA ALA A 573 -15.75 13.65 -25.16
C ALA A 573 -16.32 12.86 -26.36
N LEU A 574 -15.46 12.38 -27.25
CA LEU A 574 -15.86 11.55 -28.40
C LEU A 574 -16.50 10.21 -27.99
N SER A 575 -16.18 9.68 -26.80
CA SER A 575 -16.73 8.42 -26.31
C SER A 575 -18.26 8.42 -26.21
N LEU A 576 -18.85 9.59 -25.94
CA LEU A 576 -20.31 9.78 -25.87
C LEU A 576 -20.99 9.65 -27.24
N GLU A 577 -20.26 9.92 -28.32
CA GLU A 577 -20.79 9.87 -29.67
C GLU A 577 -20.66 8.48 -30.31
N ASN A 578 -19.74 7.63 -29.82
CA ASN A 578 -19.35 6.37 -30.46
C ASN A 578 -19.50 5.12 -29.58
N THR A 579 -20.54 5.11 -28.74
CA THR A 579 -20.89 4.00 -27.83
C THR A 579 -19.84 3.81 -26.73
N PRO A 580 -20.03 4.40 -25.54
CA PRO A 580 -19.00 4.44 -24.50
C PRO A 580 -18.63 3.05 -23.94
N SER A 581 -19.51 2.06 -24.11
CA SER A 581 -19.32 0.70 -23.62
C SER A 581 -18.39 -0.19 -24.46
N LEU A 582 -17.97 0.28 -25.65
CA LEU A 582 -17.07 -0.47 -26.54
C LEU A 582 -15.60 -0.13 -26.26
N PRO A 583 -14.69 -1.13 -26.34
CA PRO A 583 -13.26 -0.96 -26.06
C PRO A 583 -12.50 -0.35 -27.25
N LEU A 584 -12.99 0.78 -27.77
CA LEU A 584 -12.46 1.44 -28.96
C LEU A 584 -11.08 2.09 -28.70
N GLY A 585 -10.29 2.28 -29.75
CA GLY A 585 -9.06 3.08 -29.68
C GLY A 585 -7.91 2.43 -28.89
N ASN A 586 -8.09 1.21 -28.37
CA ASN A 586 -7.00 0.48 -27.73
C ASN A 586 -5.99 -0.02 -28.79
N GLU A 587 -4.70 0.11 -28.47
CA GLU A 587 -3.58 -0.34 -29.30
C GLU A 587 -2.71 -1.32 -28.51
N ILE A 588 -2.48 -2.51 -29.08
CA ILE A 588 -1.51 -3.49 -28.59
C ILE A 588 -0.46 -3.69 -29.68
N ALA A 589 0.71 -3.05 -29.53
CA ALA A 589 1.70 -3.02 -30.60
C ALA A 589 3.14 -3.27 -30.16
N GLN A 590 3.95 -3.89 -31.02
CA GLN A 590 5.40 -3.98 -30.83
C GLN A 590 5.86 -4.62 -29.51
N ASN A 591 5.04 -5.49 -28.91
CA ASN A 591 5.42 -6.23 -27.71
C ASN A 591 6.18 -7.52 -28.08
N TRP A 592 7.02 -8.00 -27.16
CA TRP A 592 7.71 -9.27 -27.26
C TRP A 592 7.15 -10.27 -26.25
N LEU A 593 6.57 -11.35 -26.75
CA LEU A 593 5.73 -12.27 -25.98
C LEU A 593 6.26 -13.71 -26.08
N ASP A 594 6.53 -14.32 -24.92
CA ASP A 594 6.88 -15.76 -24.77
C ASP A 594 5.98 -16.38 -23.69
N CYS A 595 4.69 -16.48 -24.03
CA CYS A 595 3.62 -17.00 -23.17
C CYS A 595 2.70 -17.93 -24.00
N PRO A 596 2.16 -19.02 -23.44
CA PRO A 596 1.33 -19.94 -24.19
C PRO A 596 0.15 -19.27 -24.91
N LEU A 597 -0.57 -18.34 -24.27
CA LEU A 597 -1.75 -17.72 -24.89
C LEU A 597 -1.45 -16.47 -25.71
N GLY A 598 -0.23 -15.92 -25.65
CA GLY A 598 0.09 -14.66 -26.32
C GLY A 598 -0.90 -13.55 -25.97
N ILE A 599 -1.64 -13.07 -26.98
CA ILE A 599 -2.70 -12.06 -26.84
C ILE A 599 -4.07 -12.76 -26.84
N ASP A 600 -4.84 -12.58 -25.77
CA ASP A 600 -6.18 -13.16 -25.56
C ASP A 600 -7.27 -12.07 -25.65
N LEU A 601 -8.00 -12.03 -26.78
CA LEU A 601 -9.16 -11.16 -27.00
C LEU A 601 -10.46 -11.95 -26.74
N GLN A 602 -11.09 -11.68 -25.59
CA GLN A 602 -12.03 -12.62 -24.96
C GLN A 602 -13.44 -12.63 -25.54
N ASP A 603 -13.81 -11.61 -26.31
CA ASP A 603 -15.16 -11.46 -26.85
C ASP A 603 -15.18 -10.75 -28.23
N PRO A 604 -16.30 -10.81 -28.97
CA PRO A 604 -16.40 -10.19 -30.30
C PRO A 604 -16.12 -8.69 -30.33
N ALA A 605 -16.45 -7.94 -29.25
CA ALA A 605 -16.20 -6.51 -29.21
C ALA A 605 -14.69 -6.23 -29.14
N SER A 606 -13.98 -6.91 -28.24
CA SER A 606 -12.51 -6.81 -28.17
C SER A 606 -11.83 -7.24 -29.49
N GLN A 607 -12.30 -8.33 -30.11
CA GLN A 607 -11.76 -8.84 -31.39
C GLN A 607 -11.98 -7.88 -32.56
N GLN A 608 -13.08 -7.13 -32.56
CA GLN A 608 -13.40 -6.18 -33.62
C GLN A 608 -12.70 -4.83 -33.45
N HIS A 609 -12.46 -4.40 -32.21
CA HIS A 609 -12.16 -3.00 -31.90
C HIS A 609 -10.77 -2.74 -31.32
N VAL A 610 -10.10 -3.75 -30.77
CA VAL A 610 -8.74 -3.61 -30.26
C VAL A 610 -7.75 -3.79 -31.43
N ALA A 611 -6.90 -2.80 -31.67
CA ALA A 611 -5.87 -2.88 -32.70
C ALA A 611 -4.68 -3.72 -32.20
N VAL A 612 -4.24 -4.68 -33.00
CA VAL A 612 -3.11 -5.58 -32.68
C VAL A 612 -2.12 -5.58 -33.84
N GLU A 613 -0.93 -5.00 -33.64
CA GLU A 613 0.03 -4.76 -34.71
C GLU A 613 1.49 -5.06 -34.31
N GLU A 614 2.29 -5.62 -35.21
CA GLU A 614 3.76 -5.74 -35.05
C GLU A 614 4.28 -6.44 -33.77
N ASN A 615 3.46 -7.27 -33.09
CA ASN A 615 3.89 -8.03 -31.91
C ASN A 615 4.71 -9.28 -32.31
N GLN A 616 5.80 -9.54 -31.58
CA GLN A 616 6.65 -10.71 -31.79
C GLN A 616 6.26 -11.83 -30.83
N MET A 617 5.85 -12.98 -31.36
CA MET A 617 5.48 -14.17 -30.57
C MET A 617 6.46 -15.32 -30.82
N LYS A 618 6.94 -15.96 -29.75
CA LYS A 618 7.67 -17.22 -29.84
C LYS A 618 6.70 -18.39 -29.62
N ALA A 619 6.35 -19.08 -30.71
CA ALA A 619 5.40 -20.20 -30.81
C ALA A 619 3.90 -19.88 -30.54
N LEU A 620 3.04 -20.36 -31.43
CA LEU A 620 1.57 -20.32 -31.28
C LEU A 620 1.11 -21.59 -30.53
N VAL A 621 0.48 -21.43 -29.38
CA VAL A 621 -0.32 -22.48 -28.72
C VAL A 621 -1.78 -22.08 -28.87
N TYR A 622 -2.59 -22.95 -29.49
CA TYR A 622 -4.03 -22.75 -29.57
C TYR A 622 -4.71 -23.53 -28.44
N LEU A 623 -5.65 -22.89 -27.76
CA LEU A 623 -6.60 -23.53 -26.85
C LEU A 623 -7.91 -23.75 -27.59
N SER A 624 -8.39 -25.00 -27.65
CA SER A 624 -9.78 -25.28 -28.02
C SER A 624 -10.60 -25.55 -26.76
N ARG A 625 -11.75 -24.87 -26.65
CA ARG A 625 -12.75 -25.07 -25.60
C ARG A 625 -13.65 -26.24 -26.00
N ASP A 626 -13.82 -27.23 -25.12
CA ASP A 626 -14.87 -28.24 -25.26
C ASP A 626 -16.12 -27.87 -24.43
N ASP A 627 -17.21 -28.59 -24.68
CA ASP A 627 -18.53 -28.38 -24.05
C ASP A 627 -18.55 -28.64 -22.53
N HIS A 628 -17.39 -28.93 -21.92
CA HIS A 628 -17.22 -29.20 -20.50
C HIS A 628 -16.30 -28.21 -19.79
N GLY A 629 -15.81 -27.18 -20.49
CA GLY A 629 -15.09 -26.06 -19.89
C GLY A 629 -13.64 -26.36 -19.48
N TRP A 630 -13.00 -27.36 -20.08
CA TRP A 630 -11.58 -27.64 -19.89
C TRP A 630 -10.74 -27.23 -21.12
N TYR A 631 -9.50 -26.80 -20.87
CA TYR A 631 -8.55 -26.38 -21.90
C TYR A 631 -7.57 -27.52 -22.23
N GLY A 632 -7.61 -28.03 -23.47
CA GLY A 632 -6.61 -28.96 -23.99
C GLY A 632 -5.41 -28.25 -24.61
N LEU A 633 -4.18 -28.67 -24.27
CA LEU A 633 -2.92 -28.06 -24.72
C LEU A 633 -2.36 -28.78 -25.96
N HIS A 634 -2.23 -28.08 -27.09
CA HIS A 634 -1.59 -28.62 -28.30
C HIS A 634 -0.40 -27.74 -28.73
N ARG A 635 0.79 -28.35 -28.90
CA ARG A 635 2.01 -27.67 -29.36
C ARG A 635 2.14 -27.77 -30.88
N SER A 636 2.43 -26.66 -31.54
CA SER A 636 3.03 -26.63 -32.88
C SER A 636 4.43 -26.01 -32.76
N LEU A 637 5.45 -26.71 -33.26
CA LEU A 637 6.82 -26.21 -33.36
C LEU A 637 7.04 -25.67 -34.77
N ASP A 638 7.41 -24.39 -34.87
CA ASP A 638 8.00 -23.66 -35.99
C ASP A 638 7.56 -24.02 -37.42
N SER A 639 6.92 -23.06 -38.10
CA SER A 639 7.32 -22.64 -39.46
C SER A 639 6.49 -21.45 -39.93
N GLY A 640 7.13 -20.51 -40.63
CA GLY A 640 6.49 -19.32 -41.20
C GLY A 640 5.47 -19.64 -42.28
N PHE A 641 4.22 -19.86 -41.88
CA PHE A 641 3.08 -20.09 -42.78
C PHE A 641 1.95 -19.10 -42.50
N GLN A 642 1.52 -18.40 -43.56
CA GLN A 642 0.21 -17.73 -43.58
C GLN A 642 -0.87 -18.79 -43.79
N ILE A 643 -1.95 -18.75 -42.99
CA ILE A 643 -3.12 -19.63 -43.13
C ILE A 643 -4.31 -18.77 -43.57
N GLU A 644 -4.89 -19.08 -44.72
CA GLU A 644 -6.22 -18.59 -45.11
C GLU A 644 -7.32 -19.40 -44.40
N PRO A 645 -8.45 -18.78 -43.99
CA PRO A 645 -9.49 -19.47 -43.23
C PRO A 645 -10.19 -20.58 -44.03
N GLY A 646 -10.27 -21.80 -43.47
CA GLY A 646 -11.32 -22.78 -43.85
C GLY A 646 -10.92 -24.16 -44.40
N LYS A 647 -9.69 -24.66 -44.19
CA LYS A 647 -9.37 -26.07 -44.54
C LYS A 647 -8.81 -26.87 -43.37
N LEU A 648 -9.52 -27.94 -43.00
CA LEU A 648 -9.00 -29.06 -42.21
C LEU A 648 -7.99 -29.85 -43.06
N ILE A 649 -6.77 -30.05 -42.55
CA ILE A 649 -5.76 -30.93 -43.15
C ILE A 649 -5.55 -32.11 -42.20
N ASP A 650 -5.72 -33.31 -42.75
CA ASP A 650 -5.51 -34.62 -42.13
C ASP A 650 -4.00 -34.85 -41.91
N THR A 651 -3.61 -35.08 -40.66
CA THR A 651 -2.20 -35.15 -40.23
C THR A 651 -1.73 -36.60 -40.13
N LYS A 652 -1.18 -37.11 -41.25
CA LYS A 652 -0.16 -38.15 -41.24
C LYS A 652 1.12 -37.60 -41.84
N GLU A 653 1.90 -36.93 -40.99
CA GLU A 653 3.35 -37.05 -40.77
C GLU A 653 3.83 -35.95 -39.82
#